data_AF-A0A9W6YSC7-F1
#
_entry.id   AF-A0A9W6YSC7-F1
#
_cell.length_a   1.000
_cell.length_b   1.000
_cell.length_c   1.000
_cell.angle_alpha   90.00
_cell.angle_beta   90.00
_cell.angle_gamma   90.00
#
_symmetry.space_group_name_H-M   'P 1'
#
loop_
_entity.id
_entity.type
_entity.pdbx_description
1 polymer ?
#
loop_
_entity_poly.entity_id
_entity_poly.type
_entity_poly.pdbx_seq_one_letter_code
_entity_poly.pdbx_strand_id
1 'polypeptide(L)'
;MDYSGIPRDSIRAKALEKLAILSAKNTPKNASLKDSVNPTLKKLLAYTKESNLSGETISSSELEILIALCRSSSKIQNQTQAEILLARFTNYLNESRDQKFSSKKLNNTAPWTKMTYELVLAISSFGINFPALRPKVVSIIEDFVSTFRKTRFSFSSYFSLIGLLQALTDKVSILTNDLFRNLLSVFDDKFYHGVEQSILSIGNLDVEILHTFQQYNSEFSSLFFMFLVGKLCTSFLCELIGGQQGESLIHCMISKGENIREFDAGEKDLLIYLFDISLRNMKYVNTSPDTITASSHPRLSAVYLIKATSLEIISLGFLNGIVPVDEFKSYVSSYLDQISKFDNSSEVFEIVNSELLQSIFAAAAILSKTDTAVGYQLNRLFPSILSIPMLDPASVVMLTSSVIYSLKPLSQDEIVSSIYGLTNILSDPKEHVHSDKSPESKSLQSDHDSATLESRPIICRNVVTAVGEITQEFHNESLNILVVTIISQKINKTADESNLILLEGLANFVNIMEKREFLIVLRNVYDIVNNCKSQKELDRVIAVWVYLSEIIASDPKKKWINVYLDSILSNIISQGDSEANHRPNAVVSDAASKIESYLPPLAAVLPPIESPPDIPTDKDIVDLFKDAWYNLCCHGFAFDSPLTKKNYRHLLRIAHTH
;
A
#
# COMPACT_ATOMS: atom_id res chain seq x y z
N MET A 1 -8.10 3.56 0.24
CA MET A 1 -8.69 4.84 -0.22
C MET A 1 -9.52 5.48 0.89
N ASP A 2 -9.19 6.71 1.28
CA ASP A 2 -10.04 7.54 2.11
C ASP A 2 -11.21 8.04 1.26
N TYR A 3 -12.32 7.31 1.26
CA TYR A 3 -13.60 7.66 0.61
C TYR A 3 -14.29 8.86 1.31
N SER A 4 -13.50 9.83 1.73
CA SER A 4 -14.02 10.96 2.45
C SER A 4 -14.83 11.84 1.49
N GLY A 5 -14.36 12.08 0.27
CA GLY A 5 -15.00 13.10 -0.57
C GLY A 5 -15.13 14.45 0.15
N ILE A 6 -14.35 14.64 1.22
CA ILE A 6 -14.43 15.77 2.14
C ILE A 6 -13.47 16.82 1.57
N PRO A 7 -13.98 18.01 1.21
CA PRO A 7 -13.15 19.07 0.66
C PRO A 7 -12.11 19.54 1.68
N ARG A 8 -11.02 20.13 1.18
CA ARG A 8 -9.97 20.69 2.04
C ARG A 8 -10.56 21.75 2.97
N ASP A 9 -10.34 21.57 4.27
CA ASP A 9 -10.82 22.47 5.31
C ASP A 9 -10.34 23.91 5.10
N SER A 10 -11.23 24.87 5.39
CA SER A 10 -10.91 26.30 5.35
C SER A 10 -9.78 26.65 6.35
N ILE A 11 -9.05 27.74 6.10
CA ILE A 11 -8.03 28.23 7.06
C ILE A 11 -8.66 28.46 8.44
N ARG A 12 -9.91 28.94 8.47
CA ARG A 12 -10.70 29.11 9.70
C ARG A 12 -10.95 27.77 10.39
N ALA A 13 -11.40 26.75 9.67
CA ALA A 13 -11.64 25.41 10.22
C ALA A 13 -10.37 24.81 10.83
N LYS A 14 -9.21 24.94 10.16
CA LYS A 14 -7.91 24.49 10.70
C LYS A 14 -7.49 25.25 11.97
N ALA A 15 -7.76 26.56 12.03
CA ALA A 15 -7.48 27.36 13.21
C ALA A 15 -8.37 26.96 14.39
N LEU A 16 -9.67 26.72 14.14
CA LEU A 16 -10.62 26.22 15.14
C LEU A 16 -10.22 24.84 15.66
N GLU A 17 -9.82 23.93 14.77
CA GLU A 17 -9.33 22.60 15.15
C GLU A 17 -8.11 22.69 16.07
N LYS A 18 -7.10 23.48 15.70
CA LYS A 18 -5.91 23.69 16.54
C LYS A 18 -6.27 24.26 17.91
N LEU A 19 -7.21 25.19 17.96
CA LEU A 19 -7.70 25.80 19.20
C LEU A 19 -8.46 24.78 20.07
N ALA A 20 -9.30 23.94 19.48
CA ALA A 20 -10.00 22.86 20.18
C ALA A 20 -9.02 21.81 20.74
N ILE A 21 -8.01 21.42 19.96
CA ILE A 21 -6.96 20.48 20.40
C ILE A 21 -6.14 21.06 21.56
N LEU A 22 -5.74 22.34 21.48
CA LEU A 22 -5.00 22.99 22.58
C LEU A 22 -5.85 23.08 23.85
N SER A 23 -7.14 23.38 23.69
CA SER A 23 -8.10 23.37 24.78
C SER A 23 -8.19 21.99 25.45
N ALA A 24 -8.28 20.91 24.67
CA ALA A 24 -8.32 19.54 25.21
C ALA A 24 -7.01 19.15 25.94
N LYS A 25 -5.84 19.54 25.42
CA LYS A 25 -4.53 19.23 26.02
C LYS A 25 -4.27 19.99 27.32
N ASN A 26 -4.78 21.20 27.46
CA ASN A 26 -4.54 22.06 28.61
C ASN A 26 -5.43 21.71 29.82
N THR A 27 -6.43 20.83 29.65
CA THR A 27 -7.28 20.37 30.75
C THR A 27 -6.59 19.22 31.48
N PRO A 28 -6.23 19.36 32.78
CA PRO A 28 -5.58 18.28 33.52
C PRO A 28 -6.54 17.09 33.76
N LYS A 29 -5.98 15.88 33.87
CA LYS A 29 -6.75 14.64 34.06
C LYS A 29 -7.72 14.69 35.25
N ASN A 30 -7.27 15.26 36.37
CA ASN A 30 -8.03 15.37 37.62
C ASN A 30 -8.74 16.73 37.79
N ALA A 31 -8.96 17.47 36.71
CA ALA A 31 -9.64 18.77 36.75
C ALA A 31 -11.00 18.64 37.44
N SER A 32 -11.31 19.60 38.34
CA SER A 32 -12.63 19.73 38.95
C SER A 32 -13.69 20.08 37.88
N LEU A 33 -14.98 19.93 38.19
CA LEU A 33 -16.09 20.32 37.30
C LEU A 33 -16.00 21.76 36.75
N LYS A 34 -15.35 22.68 37.50
CA LYS A 34 -15.16 24.07 37.06
C LYS A 34 -13.95 24.25 36.15
N ASP A 35 -12.94 23.39 36.30
CA ASP A 35 -11.68 23.44 35.53
C ASP A 35 -11.71 22.55 34.29
N SER A 36 -12.65 21.59 34.23
CA SER A 36 -12.84 20.68 33.10
C SER A 36 -13.35 21.41 31.84
N VAL A 37 -14.01 22.55 32.02
CA VAL A 37 -14.44 23.46 30.95
C VAL A 37 -13.62 24.74 31.00
N ASN A 38 -12.45 24.72 30.38
CA ASN A 38 -11.63 25.91 30.28
C ASN A 38 -12.34 27.04 29.48
N PRO A 39 -11.93 28.32 29.61
CA PRO A 39 -12.61 29.44 28.97
C PRO A 39 -12.72 29.32 27.44
N THR A 40 -11.74 28.66 26.83
CA THR A 40 -11.68 28.42 25.39
C THR A 40 -12.75 27.40 24.96
N LEU A 41 -12.87 26.28 25.68
CA LEU A 41 -13.93 25.28 25.47
C LEU A 41 -15.31 25.90 25.72
N LYS A 42 -15.46 26.70 26.78
CA LYS A 42 -16.72 27.40 27.07
C LYS A 42 -17.16 28.29 25.92
N LYS A 43 -16.22 29.03 25.31
CA LYS A 43 -16.49 29.86 24.13
C LYS A 43 -16.90 29.01 22.92
N LEU A 44 -16.21 27.90 22.66
CA LEU A 44 -16.58 27.00 21.56
C LEU A 44 -17.96 26.36 21.78
N LEU A 45 -18.23 25.89 22.99
CA LEU A 45 -19.51 25.31 23.36
C LEU A 45 -20.64 26.33 23.21
N ALA A 46 -20.44 27.61 23.54
CA ALA A 46 -21.45 28.65 23.38
C ALA A 46 -21.95 28.83 21.93
N TYR A 47 -21.16 28.43 20.92
CA TYR A 47 -21.58 28.43 19.52
C TYR A 47 -22.30 27.14 19.08
N THR A 48 -22.35 26.13 19.96
CA THR A 48 -23.10 24.88 19.76
C THR A 48 -24.32 24.87 20.67
N LYS A 49 -25.41 24.25 20.25
CA LYS A 49 -26.67 24.27 20.98
C LYS A 49 -26.73 23.20 22.07
N GLU A 50 -27.36 23.53 23.20
CA GLU A 50 -27.41 22.67 24.38
C GLU A 50 -28.60 21.69 24.36
N SER A 51 -29.64 21.99 23.58
CA SER A 51 -30.93 21.27 23.54
C SER A 51 -31.50 21.21 22.12
N ASN A 52 -32.57 20.40 21.93
CA ASN A 52 -33.26 20.09 20.67
C ASN A 52 -33.03 21.11 19.53
N LEU A 53 -32.42 20.64 18.45
CA LEU A 53 -32.14 21.35 17.19
C LEU A 53 -33.37 21.40 16.26
N SER A 54 -34.50 20.83 16.69
CA SER A 54 -35.64 20.53 15.84
C SER A 54 -36.16 21.77 15.11
N GLY A 55 -35.99 21.78 13.78
CA GLY A 55 -36.49 22.83 12.90
C GLY A 55 -35.55 24.02 12.66
N GLU A 56 -34.41 24.08 13.34
CA GLU A 56 -33.42 25.16 13.15
C GLU A 56 -32.33 24.76 12.16
N THR A 57 -31.87 25.70 11.33
CA THR A 57 -30.77 25.44 10.39
C THR A 57 -29.41 25.56 11.07
N ILE A 58 -28.50 24.61 10.85
CA ILE A 58 -27.10 24.72 11.28
C ILE A 58 -26.35 25.66 10.33
N SER A 59 -25.63 26.63 10.90
CA SER A 59 -24.78 27.54 10.14
C SER A 59 -23.44 26.89 9.77
N SER A 60 -22.77 27.37 8.71
CA SER A 60 -21.43 26.87 8.34
C SER A 60 -20.41 27.03 9.47
N SER A 61 -20.48 28.12 10.23
CA SER A 61 -19.61 28.35 11.38
C SER A 61 -19.88 27.41 12.55
N GLU A 62 -21.15 27.07 12.81
CA GLU A 62 -21.53 26.11 13.84
C GLU A 62 -21.03 24.71 13.48
N LEU A 63 -21.17 24.31 12.21
CA LEU A 63 -20.66 23.04 11.71
C LEU A 63 -19.12 22.94 11.80
N GLU A 64 -18.38 23.99 11.42
CA GLU A 64 -16.91 24.02 11.54
C GLU A 64 -16.46 23.88 13.01
N ILE A 65 -17.16 24.53 13.95
CA ILE A 65 -16.86 24.44 15.38
C ILE A 65 -17.19 23.04 15.91
N LEU A 66 -18.33 22.46 15.51
CA LEU A 66 -18.71 21.11 15.91
C LEU A 66 -17.67 20.09 15.44
N ILE A 67 -17.24 20.15 14.18
CA ILE A 67 -16.21 19.28 13.62
C ILE A 67 -14.88 19.46 14.37
N ALA A 68 -14.48 20.70 14.66
CA ALA A 68 -13.26 20.98 15.42
C ALA A 68 -13.31 20.36 16.83
N LEU A 69 -14.47 20.41 17.50
CA LEU A 69 -14.68 19.74 18.79
C LEU A 69 -14.60 18.22 18.65
N CYS A 70 -15.23 17.62 17.64
CA CYS A 70 -15.16 16.18 17.38
C CYS A 70 -13.72 15.69 17.17
N ARG A 71 -12.93 16.39 16.35
CA ARG A 71 -11.52 16.03 16.10
C ARG A 71 -10.62 16.14 17.33
N SER A 72 -10.99 17.00 18.28
CA SER A 72 -10.26 17.14 19.55
C SER A 72 -10.48 15.94 20.51
N SER A 73 -11.48 15.09 20.25
CA SER A 73 -11.89 13.97 21.13
C SER A 73 -10.74 13.04 21.51
N SER A 74 -9.89 12.67 20.55
CA SER A 74 -8.72 11.80 20.76
C SER A 74 -7.67 12.36 21.73
N LYS A 75 -7.71 13.67 22.00
CA LYS A 75 -6.76 14.37 22.89
C LYS A 75 -7.34 14.69 24.26
N ILE A 76 -8.61 14.39 24.49
CA ILE A 76 -9.27 14.60 25.78
C ILE A 76 -8.83 13.53 26.76
N GLN A 77 -8.41 13.95 27.96
CA GLN A 77 -7.92 13.05 29.01
C GLN A 77 -8.80 13.05 30.26
N ASN A 78 -9.72 14.01 30.38
CA ASN A 78 -10.60 14.16 31.55
C ASN A 78 -11.98 13.56 31.25
N GLN A 79 -12.46 12.66 32.11
CA GLN A 79 -13.73 11.95 31.92
C GLN A 79 -14.94 12.90 31.99
N THR A 80 -14.96 13.87 32.91
CA THR A 80 -16.07 14.83 33.04
C THR A 80 -16.21 15.70 31.79
N GLN A 81 -15.08 16.13 31.22
CA GLN A 81 -15.06 16.85 29.94
C GLN A 81 -15.60 15.99 28.79
N ALA A 82 -15.25 14.71 28.77
CA ALA A 82 -15.78 13.75 27.79
C ALA A 82 -17.29 13.55 27.96
N GLU A 83 -17.82 13.48 29.19
CA GLU A 83 -19.26 13.36 29.47
C GLU A 83 -20.07 14.57 28.97
N ILE A 84 -19.55 15.78 29.18
CA ILE A 84 -20.19 17.03 28.72
C ILE A 84 -20.25 17.06 27.19
N LEU A 85 -19.14 16.74 26.52
CA LEU A 85 -19.09 16.70 25.06
C LEU A 85 -19.91 15.55 24.49
N LEU A 86 -19.92 14.39 25.14
CA LEU A 86 -20.75 13.26 24.75
C LEU A 86 -22.23 13.66 24.74
N ALA A 87 -22.74 14.31 25.79
CA ALA A 87 -24.11 14.80 25.83
C ALA A 87 -24.41 15.79 24.68
N ARG A 88 -23.47 16.68 24.36
CA ARG A 88 -23.57 17.61 23.23
C ARG A 88 -23.65 16.86 21.91
N PHE A 89 -22.74 15.91 21.68
CA PHE A 89 -22.64 15.15 20.43
C PHE A 89 -23.85 14.23 20.23
N THR A 90 -24.42 13.65 21.28
CA THR A 90 -25.65 12.86 21.21
C THR A 90 -26.82 13.68 20.63
N ASN A 91 -26.98 14.94 21.03
CA ASN A 91 -28.05 15.79 20.50
C ASN A 91 -27.89 16.04 19.00
N TYR A 92 -26.67 16.35 18.55
CA TYR A 92 -26.40 16.54 17.11
C TYR A 92 -26.51 15.24 16.31
N LEU A 93 -26.14 14.09 16.90
CA LEU A 93 -26.25 12.80 16.23
C LEU A 93 -27.71 12.41 16.02
N ASN A 94 -28.55 12.55 17.04
CA ASN A 94 -29.97 12.18 16.95
C ASN A 94 -30.73 12.95 15.87
N GLU A 95 -30.34 14.20 15.63
CA GLU A 95 -30.97 15.05 14.63
C GLU A 95 -30.26 15.05 13.28
N SER A 96 -29.11 14.37 13.16
CA SER A 96 -28.27 14.43 11.96
C SER A 96 -29.02 14.03 10.70
N ARG A 97 -29.88 13.00 10.79
CA ARG A 97 -30.68 12.46 9.70
C ARG A 97 -31.54 13.53 8.99
N ASP A 98 -32.19 14.39 9.76
CA ASP A 98 -33.23 15.32 9.28
C ASP A 98 -32.78 16.79 9.35
N GLN A 99 -31.53 17.02 9.73
CA GLN A 99 -30.97 18.34 9.95
C GLN A 99 -30.93 19.17 8.65
N LYS A 100 -31.31 20.44 8.75
CA LYS A 100 -31.18 21.42 7.65
C LYS A 100 -29.94 22.29 7.86
N PHE A 101 -29.31 22.69 6.76
CA PHE A 101 -28.14 23.58 6.75
C PHE A 101 -28.48 24.92 6.09
N SER A 102 -27.88 26.01 6.59
CA SER A 102 -28.09 27.34 6.01
C SER A 102 -27.46 27.42 4.61
N SER A 103 -28.21 27.90 3.60
CA SER A 103 -27.84 27.89 2.17
C SER A 103 -26.66 28.79 1.75
N LYS A 104 -26.06 29.55 2.67
CA LYS A 104 -24.93 30.43 2.33
C LYS A 104 -23.64 29.62 2.21
N LYS A 105 -23.31 29.21 0.97
CA LYS A 105 -22.04 28.58 0.55
C LYS A 105 -21.54 27.55 1.56
N LEU A 106 -22.26 26.43 1.68
CA LEU A 106 -21.66 25.25 2.27
C LEU A 106 -20.57 24.78 1.30
N ASN A 107 -19.31 25.00 1.63
CA ASN A 107 -18.19 24.45 0.89
C ASN A 107 -18.07 22.92 1.06
N ASN A 108 -18.96 22.28 1.83
CA ASN A 108 -18.97 20.85 2.13
C ASN A 108 -19.93 20.09 1.22
N THR A 109 -19.39 19.03 0.63
CA THR A 109 -19.89 18.24 -0.51
C THR A 109 -21.05 17.32 -0.15
N ALA A 110 -21.11 16.89 1.12
CA ALA A 110 -22.26 16.25 1.75
C ALA A 110 -22.18 16.50 3.27
N PRO A 111 -22.81 17.58 3.78
CA PRO A 111 -22.64 17.98 5.18
C PRO A 111 -23.16 16.95 6.18
N TRP A 112 -24.20 16.18 5.82
CA TRP A 112 -24.74 15.07 6.60
C TRP A 112 -23.73 13.95 6.81
N THR A 113 -23.03 13.54 5.74
CA THR A 113 -21.97 12.54 5.81
C THR A 113 -20.83 13.01 6.69
N LYS A 114 -20.32 14.22 6.47
CA LYS A 114 -19.21 14.77 7.26
C LYS A 114 -19.57 14.90 8.74
N MET A 115 -20.74 15.46 9.03
CA MET A 115 -21.20 15.67 10.40
C MET A 115 -21.38 14.35 11.13
N THR A 116 -22.09 13.38 10.52
CA THR A 116 -22.32 12.07 11.13
C THR A 116 -21.02 11.31 11.31
N TYR A 117 -20.12 11.34 10.33
CA TYR A 117 -18.80 10.71 10.42
C TYR A 117 -17.99 11.23 11.62
N GLU A 118 -17.81 12.55 11.73
CA GLU A 118 -17.01 13.16 12.81
C GLU A 118 -17.66 12.95 14.19
N LEU A 119 -18.99 13.02 14.28
CA LEU A 119 -19.73 12.76 15.52
C LEU A 119 -19.55 11.31 15.99
N VAL A 120 -19.79 10.34 15.11
CA VAL A 120 -19.66 8.91 15.45
C VAL A 120 -18.20 8.59 15.79
N LEU A 121 -17.24 9.10 15.05
CA LEU A 121 -15.81 8.88 15.33
C LEU A 121 -15.43 9.43 16.71
N ALA A 122 -15.90 10.63 17.07
CA ALA A 122 -15.65 11.24 18.37
C ALA A 122 -16.34 10.48 19.52
N ILE A 123 -17.61 10.11 19.35
CA ILE A 123 -18.40 9.34 20.32
C ILE A 123 -17.74 7.96 20.55
N SER A 124 -17.37 7.25 19.49
CA SER A 124 -16.67 5.97 19.57
C SER A 124 -15.30 6.11 20.25
N SER A 125 -14.56 7.18 19.95
CA SER A 125 -13.27 7.46 20.61
C SER A 125 -13.42 7.65 22.12
N PHE A 126 -14.52 8.27 22.59
CA PHE A 126 -14.80 8.35 24.02
C PHE A 126 -15.10 6.99 24.64
N GLY A 127 -15.87 6.13 23.96
CA GLY A 127 -16.15 4.77 24.44
C GLY A 127 -14.90 3.89 24.53
N ILE A 128 -13.92 4.10 23.64
CA ILE A 128 -12.64 3.38 23.62
C ILE A 128 -11.68 3.92 24.70
N ASN A 129 -11.54 5.24 24.79
CA ASN A 129 -10.58 5.88 25.71
C ASN A 129 -11.07 5.89 27.18
N PHE A 130 -12.39 5.88 27.40
CA PHE A 130 -13.01 5.90 28.73
C PHE A 130 -13.93 4.69 28.89
N PRO A 131 -13.44 3.56 29.43
CA PRO A 131 -14.23 2.33 29.54
C PRO A 131 -15.57 2.49 30.29
N ALA A 132 -15.65 3.40 31.26
CA ALA A 132 -16.88 3.71 31.99
C ALA A 132 -18.00 4.30 31.10
N LEU A 133 -17.63 4.98 30.01
CA LEU A 133 -18.59 5.58 29.06
C LEU A 133 -19.01 4.60 27.96
N ARG A 134 -18.31 3.46 27.80
CA ARG A 134 -18.54 2.50 26.72
C ARG A 134 -20.00 2.01 26.63
N PRO A 135 -20.68 1.60 27.73
CA PRO A 135 -22.08 1.14 27.64
C PRO A 135 -23.03 2.24 27.16
N LYS A 136 -22.81 3.48 27.61
CA LYS A 136 -23.60 4.64 27.21
C LYS A 136 -23.37 4.98 25.74
N VAL A 137 -22.13 4.91 25.28
CA VAL A 137 -21.76 5.14 23.87
C VAL A 137 -22.41 4.11 22.95
N VAL A 138 -22.35 2.82 23.31
CA VAL A 138 -22.99 1.74 22.53
C VAL A 138 -24.49 1.97 22.43
N SER A 139 -25.16 2.28 23.55
CA SER A 139 -26.60 2.59 23.56
C SER A 139 -26.95 3.80 22.69
N ILE A 140 -26.14 4.87 22.69
CA ILE A 140 -26.37 6.04 21.81
C ILE A 140 -26.30 5.64 20.33
N ILE A 141 -25.34 4.81 19.94
CA ILE A 141 -25.19 4.35 18.55
C ILE A 141 -26.34 3.40 18.19
N GLU A 142 -26.73 2.49 19.08
CA GLU A 142 -27.87 1.58 18.88
C GLU A 142 -29.19 2.35 18.70
N ASP A 143 -29.44 3.35 19.54
CA ASP A 143 -30.61 4.22 19.45
C ASP A 143 -30.63 4.94 18.09
N PHE A 144 -29.49 5.48 17.66
CA PHE A 144 -29.36 6.14 16.36
C PHE A 144 -29.61 5.17 15.20
N VAL A 145 -29.02 3.96 15.22
CA VAL A 145 -29.25 2.90 14.23
C VAL A 145 -30.74 2.52 14.16
N SER A 146 -31.42 2.44 15.30
CA SER A 146 -32.83 2.07 15.37
C SER A 146 -33.74 3.05 14.60
N THR A 147 -33.32 4.32 14.47
CA THR A 147 -34.10 5.33 13.74
C THR A 147 -34.25 4.95 12.25
N PHE A 148 -33.23 4.31 11.66
CA PHE A 148 -33.22 3.93 10.25
C PHE A 148 -34.10 2.72 9.93
N ARG A 149 -34.68 2.04 10.93
CA ARG A 149 -35.66 0.97 10.70
C ARG A 149 -37.05 1.50 10.26
N LYS A 150 -37.31 2.82 10.36
CA LYS A 150 -38.61 3.43 10.03
C LYS A 150 -38.66 3.95 8.57
N THR A 151 -39.78 3.67 7.90
CA THR A 151 -40.00 3.44 6.45
C THR A 151 -39.82 4.59 5.45
N ARG A 152 -39.19 5.73 5.80
CA ARG A 152 -38.95 6.81 4.82
C ARG A 152 -37.55 7.39 4.94
N PHE A 153 -36.71 7.12 3.95
CA PHE A 153 -35.39 7.73 3.81
C PHE A 153 -35.46 8.94 2.91
N SER A 154 -34.89 10.05 3.36
CA SER A 154 -34.50 11.19 2.52
C SER A 154 -33.04 11.03 2.07
N PHE A 155 -32.59 11.79 1.08
CA PHE A 155 -31.15 11.86 0.73
C PHE A 155 -30.28 12.20 1.94
N SER A 156 -30.71 13.11 2.81
CA SER A 156 -30.00 13.43 4.07
C SER A 156 -29.84 12.21 4.98
N SER A 157 -30.86 11.34 5.04
CA SER A 157 -30.82 10.09 5.80
C SER A 157 -29.76 9.13 5.23
N TYR A 158 -29.73 8.97 3.91
CA TYR A 158 -28.74 8.12 3.24
C TYR A 158 -27.31 8.63 3.41
N PHE A 159 -27.07 9.93 3.24
CA PHE A 159 -25.75 10.52 3.46
C PHE A 159 -25.30 10.44 4.93
N SER A 160 -26.22 10.52 5.89
CA SER A 160 -25.93 10.28 7.30
C SER A 160 -25.51 8.82 7.54
N LEU A 161 -26.18 7.84 6.91
CA LEU A 161 -25.78 6.43 6.96
C LEU A 161 -24.38 6.19 6.37
N ILE A 162 -24.02 6.85 5.27
CA ILE A 162 -22.65 6.76 4.72
C ILE A 162 -21.64 7.19 5.78
N GLY A 163 -21.88 8.32 6.45
CA GLY A 163 -20.99 8.81 7.50
C GLY A 163 -20.91 7.88 8.71
N LEU A 164 -22.03 7.27 9.11
CA LEU A 164 -22.10 6.27 10.16
C LEU A 164 -21.24 5.03 9.81
N LEU A 165 -21.43 4.46 8.62
CA LEU A 165 -20.68 3.29 8.17
C LEU A 165 -19.18 3.57 8.14
N GLN A 166 -18.77 4.66 7.52
CA GLN A 166 -17.35 5.05 7.42
C GLN A 166 -16.70 5.24 8.80
N ALA A 167 -17.37 5.92 9.73
CA ALA A 167 -16.82 6.16 11.06
C ALA A 167 -16.71 4.86 11.89
N LEU A 168 -17.68 3.95 11.75
CA LEU A 168 -17.62 2.64 12.41
C LEU A 168 -16.54 1.75 11.78
N THR A 169 -16.31 1.84 10.48
CA THR A 169 -15.18 1.16 9.81
C THR A 169 -13.83 1.64 10.34
N ASP A 170 -13.70 2.92 10.68
CA ASP A 170 -12.47 3.45 11.27
C ASP A 170 -12.33 3.10 12.76
N LYS A 171 -13.43 2.89 13.48
CA LYS A 171 -13.46 2.61 14.92
C LYS A 171 -14.25 1.36 15.26
N VAL A 172 -13.88 0.25 14.64
CA VAL A 172 -14.59 -1.02 14.77
C VAL A 172 -14.61 -1.55 16.21
N SER A 173 -13.55 -1.35 16.99
CA SER A 173 -13.45 -1.73 18.41
C SER A 173 -14.61 -1.34 19.33
N ILE A 174 -15.48 -0.40 18.94
CA ILE A 174 -16.68 -0.04 19.70
C ILE A 174 -17.86 -1.01 19.46
N LEU A 175 -17.88 -1.72 18.32
CA LEU A 175 -18.96 -2.58 17.89
C LEU A 175 -19.04 -3.83 18.78
N THR A 176 -20.22 -4.05 19.35
CA THR A 176 -20.59 -5.34 19.96
C THR A 176 -21.27 -6.22 18.91
N ASN A 177 -21.30 -7.53 19.12
CA ASN A 177 -21.98 -8.47 18.21
C ASN A 177 -23.46 -8.08 17.98
N ASP A 178 -24.15 -7.64 19.04
CA ASP A 178 -25.55 -7.22 18.99
C ASP A 178 -25.75 -5.92 18.20
N LEU A 179 -24.94 -4.87 18.49
CA LEU A 179 -24.98 -3.61 17.76
C LEU A 179 -24.67 -3.85 16.28
N PHE A 180 -23.69 -4.69 15.98
CA PHE A 180 -23.30 -5.01 14.62
C PHE A 180 -24.43 -5.72 13.86
N ARG A 181 -25.05 -6.74 14.46
CA ARG A 181 -26.22 -7.42 13.89
C ARG A 181 -27.40 -6.47 13.68
N ASN A 182 -27.63 -5.58 14.64
CA ASN A 182 -28.69 -4.58 14.56
C ASN A 182 -28.44 -3.58 13.42
N LEU A 183 -27.19 -3.15 13.21
CA LEU A 183 -26.81 -2.28 12.10
C LEU A 183 -27.01 -2.98 10.75
N LEU A 184 -26.52 -4.21 10.60
CA LEU A 184 -26.63 -4.96 9.34
C LEU A 184 -28.09 -5.24 8.95
N SER A 185 -28.98 -5.41 9.93
CA SER A 185 -30.42 -5.59 9.67
C SER A 185 -31.10 -4.42 8.96
N VAL A 186 -30.48 -3.24 8.93
CA VAL A 186 -30.98 -2.06 8.19
C VAL A 186 -30.81 -2.24 6.67
N PHE A 187 -29.81 -3.02 6.24
CA PHE A 187 -29.42 -3.16 4.84
C PHE A 187 -30.04 -4.40 4.19
N ASP A 188 -31.37 -4.43 4.13
CA ASP A 188 -32.14 -5.47 3.45
C ASP A 188 -32.43 -5.13 1.98
N ASP A 189 -33.07 -6.06 1.25
CA ASP A 189 -33.42 -5.86 -0.16
C ASP A 189 -34.33 -4.64 -0.37
N LYS A 190 -35.16 -4.29 0.63
CA LYS A 190 -36.04 -3.11 0.57
C LYS A 190 -35.22 -1.82 0.67
N PHE A 191 -34.20 -1.79 1.52
CA PHE A 191 -33.28 -0.66 1.60
C PHE A 191 -32.59 -0.41 0.26
N TYR A 192 -31.97 -1.43 -0.33
CA TYR A 192 -31.25 -1.29 -1.60
C TYR A 192 -32.18 -0.87 -2.75
N HIS A 193 -33.38 -1.44 -2.81
CA HIS A 193 -34.40 -1.01 -3.76
C HIS A 193 -34.82 0.45 -3.55
N GLY A 194 -34.98 0.89 -2.29
CA GLY A 194 -35.29 2.27 -1.94
C GLY A 194 -34.22 3.26 -2.39
N VAL A 195 -32.93 2.89 -2.30
CA VAL A 195 -31.82 3.71 -2.79
C VAL A 195 -31.95 3.93 -4.31
N GLU A 196 -32.11 2.87 -5.10
CA GLU A 196 -32.25 3.00 -6.56
C GLU A 196 -33.52 3.77 -6.96
N GLN A 197 -34.65 3.55 -6.26
CA GLN A 197 -35.87 4.34 -6.45
C GLN A 197 -35.68 5.84 -6.17
N SER A 198 -34.89 6.19 -5.15
CA SER A 198 -34.60 7.60 -4.83
C SER A 198 -33.80 8.29 -5.94
N ILE A 199 -32.92 7.56 -6.62
CA ILE A 199 -32.15 8.06 -7.78
C ILE A 199 -33.08 8.32 -8.98
N LEU A 200 -34.14 7.52 -9.15
CA LEU A 200 -35.10 7.74 -10.24
C LEU A 200 -36.05 8.93 -9.98
N SER A 201 -36.12 9.43 -8.74
CA SER A 201 -37.07 10.46 -8.30
C SER A 201 -36.37 11.75 -7.82
N ILE A 202 -35.19 12.05 -8.37
CA ILE A 202 -34.36 13.19 -8.01
C ILE A 202 -35.06 14.54 -8.28
N GLY A 203 -35.09 15.42 -7.26
CA GLY A 203 -35.46 16.83 -7.40
C GLY A 203 -34.25 17.73 -7.67
N ASN A 204 -34.47 18.99 -8.09
CA ASN A 204 -33.40 19.93 -8.44
C ASN A 204 -32.35 20.16 -7.33
N LEU A 205 -32.75 20.15 -6.06
CA LEU A 205 -31.85 20.36 -4.91
C LEU A 205 -30.97 19.12 -4.63
N ASP A 206 -31.44 17.93 -5.03
CA ASP A 206 -30.73 16.67 -4.84
C ASP A 206 -29.65 16.46 -5.92
N VAL A 207 -29.86 17.01 -7.13
CA VAL A 207 -28.88 16.98 -8.24
C VAL A 207 -27.55 17.61 -7.84
N GLU A 208 -27.59 18.77 -7.16
CA GLU A 208 -26.38 19.49 -6.76
C GLU A 208 -25.56 18.69 -5.74
N ILE A 209 -26.23 18.04 -4.78
CA ILE A 209 -25.60 17.18 -3.77
C ILE A 209 -24.96 15.95 -4.45
N LEU A 210 -25.70 15.28 -5.33
CA LEU A 210 -25.23 14.10 -6.04
C LEU A 210 -24.06 14.39 -6.98
N HIS A 211 -24.13 15.49 -7.73
CA HIS A 211 -23.03 15.92 -8.60
C HIS A 211 -21.77 16.24 -7.79
N THR A 212 -21.94 16.89 -6.63
CA THR A 212 -20.82 17.20 -5.75
C THR A 212 -20.20 15.95 -5.12
N PHE A 213 -21.02 14.91 -4.85
CA PHE A 213 -20.54 13.60 -4.41
C PHE A 213 -19.78 12.87 -5.53
N GLN A 214 -20.29 12.92 -6.77
CA GLN A 214 -19.67 12.32 -7.96
C GLN A 214 -18.30 12.91 -8.31
N GLN A 215 -18.04 14.18 -7.99
CA GLN A 215 -16.72 14.82 -8.19
C GLN A 215 -15.57 14.13 -7.43
N TYR A 216 -15.87 13.24 -6.48
CA TYR A 216 -14.89 12.46 -5.72
C TYR A 216 -14.82 10.98 -6.15
N ASN A 217 -15.12 10.69 -7.42
CA ASN A 217 -15.10 9.34 -8.01
C ASN A 217 -16.01 8.32 -7.29
N SER A 218 -16.99 8.78 -6.53
CA SER A 218 -17.96 7.94 -5.82
C SER A 218 -19.36 8.23 -6.35
N GLU A 219 -20.08 7.19 -6.74
CA GLU A 219 -21.47 7.33 -7.18
C GLU A 219 -22.43 6.88 -6.07
N PHE A 220 -23.40 7.73 -5.77
CA PHE A 220 -24.50 7.36 -4.88
C PHE A 220 -25.34 6.26 -5.55
N SER A 221 -25.28 5.04 -5.02
CA SER A 221 -25.93 3.86 -5.57
C SER A 221 -26.17 2.80 -4.49
N SER A 222 -27.05 1.84 -4.75
CA SER A 222 -27.22 0.69 -3.85
C SER A 222 -25.91 -0.10 -3.68
N LEU A 223 -25.15 -0.26 -4.78
CA LEU A 223 -23.85 -0.92 -4.82
C LEU A 223 -22.84 -0.23 -3.90
N PHE A 224 -22.84 1.10 -3.83
CA PHE A 224 -21.96 1.82 -2.93
C PHE A 224 -22.24 1.49 -1.45
N PHE A 225 -23.51 1.38 -1.05
CA PHE A 225 -23.88 0.92 0.29
C PHE A 225 -23.48 -0.53 0.54
N MET A 226 -23.71 -1.43 -0.43
CA MET A 226 -23.28 -2.83 -0.32
C MET A 226 -21.77 -2.94 -0.10
N PHE A 227 -20.98 -2.14 -0.84
CA PHE A 227 -19.53 -2.05 -0.66
C PHE A 227 -19.15 -1.54 0.74
N LEU A 228 -19.74 -0.44 1.22
CA LEU A 228 -19.43 0.09 2.55
C LEU A 228 -19.76 -0.90 3.66
N VAL A 229 -20.87 -1.63 3.54
CA VAL A 229 -21.23 -2.72 4.45
C VAL A 229 -20.19 -3.84 4.39
N GLY A 230 -19.79 -4.28 3.19
CA GLY A 230 -18.73 -5.27 3.01
C GLY A 230 -17.41 -4.86 3.67
N LYS A 231 -16.99 -3.60 3.48
CA LYS A 231 -15.77 -3.04 4.10
C LYS A 231 -15.86 -2.97 5.62
N LEU A 232 -17.02 -2.63 6.17
CA LEU A 232 -17.26 -2.66 7.61
C LEU A 232 -17.14 -4.09 8.15
N CYS A 233 -17.73 -5.07 7.45
CA CYS A 233 -17.63 -6.49 7.81
C CYS A 233 -16.18 -6.98 7.80
N THR A 234 -15.40 -6.73 6.74
CA THR A 234 -14.00 -7.18 6.68
C THR A 234 -13.15 -6.51 7.76
N SER A 235 -13.36 -5.23 8.04
CA SER A 235 -12.66 -4.52 9.12
C SER A 235 -13.01 -5.06 10.51
N PHE A 236 -14.28 -5.40 10.75
CA PHE A 236 -14.73 -6.06 11.99
C PHE A 236 -14.13 -7.43 12.18
N LEU A 237 -14.14 -8.25 11.13
CA LEU A 237 -13.54 -9.57 11.17
C LEU A 237 -12.02 -9.51 11.35
N CYS A 238 -11.35 -8.54 10.72
CA CYS A 238 -9.90 -8.33 10.88
C CYS A 238 -9.55 -8.05 12.35
N GLU A 239 -10.28 -7.15 13.01
CA GLU A 239 -10.09 -6.89 14.43
C GLU A 239 -10.43 -8.11 15.30
N LEU A 240 -11.51 -8.85 14.97
CA LEU A 240 -11.87 -10.06 15.70
C LEU A 240 -10.77 -11.13 15.65
N ILE A 241 -10.08 -11.31 14.52
CA ILE A 241 -8.94 -12.25 14.44
C ILE A 241 -7.64 -11.66 14.99
N GLY A 242 -7.66 -10.43 15.53
CA GLY A 242 -6.54 -9.74 16.17
C GLY A 242 -5.61 -9.03 15.19
N GLY A 243 -6.11 -8.57 14.05
CA GLY A 243 -5.38 -7.70 13.12
C GLY A 243 -5.23 -6.28 13.67
N GLN A 244 -4.32 -5.51 13.08
CA GLN A 244 -4.09 -4.11 13.43
C GLN A 244 -5.13 -3.19 12.78
N GLN A 245 -5.33 -2.00 13.37
CA GLN A 245 -6.26 -1.01 12.81
C GLN A 245 -5.82 -0.60 11.40
N GLY A 246 -6.68 -0.82 10.40
CA GLY A 246 -6.40 -0.49 9.00
C GLY A 246 -5.68 -1.60 8.21
N GLU A 247 -5.35 -2.72 8.85
CA GLU A 247 -4.84 -3.92 8.18
C GLU A 247 -5.95 -4.59 7.34
N SER A 248 -5.62 -5.05 6.14
CA SER A 248 -6.55 -5.85 5.32
C SER A 248 -6.79 -7.21 5.95
N LEU A 249 -8.04 -7.69 5.92
CA LEU A 249 -8.41 -9.01 6.44
C LEU A 249 -7.60 -10.13 5.76
N ILE A 250 -7.33 -10.01 4.45
CA ILE A 250 -6.48 -10.94 3.70
C ILE A 250 -5.08 -11.01 4.29
N HIS A 251 -4.46 -9.85 4.52
CA HIS A 251 -3.10 -9.80 5.05
C HIS A 251 -3.03 -10.46 6.41
N CYS A 252 -4.03 -10.19 7.26
CA CYS A 252 -4.14 -10.81 8.57
C CYS A 252 -4.39 -12.33 8.48
N MET A 253 -5.17 -12.81 7.50
CA MET A 253 -5.41 -14.25 7.28
C MET A 253 -4.15 -14.98 6.79
N ILE A 254 -3.44 -14.44 5.80
CA ILE A 254 -2.23 -15.06 5.25
C ILE A 254 -1.10 -15.07 6.28
N SER A 255 -0.90 -13.95 6.99
CA SER A 255 0.17 -13.83 7.99
C SER A 255 -0.05 -14.77 9.19
N LYS A 256 -1.30 -14.91 9.65
CA LYS A 256 -1.62 -15.81 10.78
C LYS A 256 -1.78 -17.26 10.35
N GLY A 257 -2.26 -17.53 9.14
CA GLY A 257 -2.46 -18.88 8.62
C GLY A 257 -3.32 -19.74 9.56
N GLU A 258 -2.74 -20.82 10.07
CA GLU A 258 -3.40 -21.75 11.01
C GLU A 258 -3.50 -21.23 12.45
N ASN A 259 -2.81 -20.12 12.76
CA ASN A 259 -2.85 -19.52 14.10
C ASN A 259 -4.05 -18.60 14.31
N ILE A 260 -5.04 -18.61 13.42
CA ILE A 260 -6.29 -17.88 13.62
C ILE A 260 -7.04 -18.52 14.80
N ARG A 261 -7.51 -17.68 15.73
CA ARG A 261 -8.23 -18.16 16.91
C ARG A 261 -9.52 -18.86 16.52
N GLU A 262 -9.93 -19.84 17.32
CA GLU A 262 -11.27 -20.39 17.22
C GLU A 262 -12.31 -19.39 17.75
N PHE A 263 -13.42 -19.27 17.03
CA PHE A 263 -14.56 -18.45 17.43
C PHE A 263 -15.46 -19.17 18.43
N ASP A 264 -16.03 -18.41 19.37
CA ASP A 264 -17.06 -18.94 20.28
C ASP A 264 -18.40 -19.19 19.54
N ALA A 265 -19.38 -19.79 20.24
CA ALA A 265 -20.67 -20.12 19.62
C ALA A 265 -21.44 -18.89 19.10
N GLY A 266 -21.41 -17.77 19.83
CA GLY A 266 -22.11 -16.55 19.41
C GLY A 266 -21.39 -15.84 18.27
N GLU A 267 -20.05 -15.87 18.26
CA GLU A 267 -19.24 -15.39 17.15
C GLU A 267 -19.42 -16.25 15.90
N LYS A 268 -19.55 -17.58 16.02
CA LYS A 268 -19.86 -18.47 14.90
C LYS A 268 -21.23 -18.19 14.29
N ASP A 269 -22.25 -17.97 15.13
CA ASP A 269 -23.59 -17.58 14.65
C ASP A 269 -23.55 -16.26 13.87
N LEU A 270 -22.75 -15.29 14.35
CA LEU A 270 -22.53 -14.03 13.64
C LEU A 270 -21.79 -14.26 12.31
N LEU A 271 -20.74 -15.07 12.30
CA LEU A 271 -20.00 -15.41 11.07
C LEU A 271 -20.88 -16.05 10.00
N ILE A 272 -21.76 -17.00 10.39
CA ILE A 272 -22.73 -17.61 9.47
C ILE A 272 -23.65 -16.53 8.89
N TYR A 273 -24.14 -15.61 9.72
CA TYR A 273 -24.97 -14.49 9.26
C TYR A 273 -24.24 -13.57 8.27
N LEU A 274 -22.95 -13.27 8.51
CA LEU A 274 -22.12 -12.46 7.60
C LEU A 274 -21.83 -13.17 6.28
N PHE A 275 -21.61 -14.47 6.33
CA PHE A 275 -21.44 -15.31 5.15
C PHE A 275 -22.70 -15.31 4.27
N ASP A 276 -23.88 -15.49 4.86
CA ASP A 276 -25.15 -15.46 4.14
C ASP A 276 -25.38 -14.11 3.42
N ILE A 277 -25.04 -13.00 4.08
CA ILE A 277 -25.08 -11.66 3.47
C ILE A 277 -24.08 -11.59 2.31
N SER A 278 -22.85 -12.06 2.52
CA SER A 278 -21.78 -11.99 1.53
C SER A 278 -22.09 -12.79 0.27
N LEU A 279 -22.65 -14.00 0.44
CA LEU A 279 -23.13 -14.83 -0.67
C LEU A 279 -24.28 -14.17 -1.42
N ARG A 280 -25.26 -13.59 -0.70
CA ARG A 280 -26.38 -12.89 -1.33
C ARG A 280 -25.89 -11.71 -2.16
N ASN A 281 -24.99 -10.90 -1.61
CA ASN A 281 -24.42 -9.74 -2.29
C ASN A 281 -23.64 -10.15 -3.54
N MET A 282 -22.81 -11.19 -3.42
CA MET A 282 -22.04 -11.74 -4.53
C MET A 282 -22.94 -12.29 -5.64
N LYS A 283 -24.00 -13.02 -5.29
CA LYS A 283 -25.00 -13.50 -6.24
C LYS A 283 -25.71 -12.34 -6.93
N TYR A 284 -26.18 -11.36 -6.15
CA TYR A 284 -26.85 -10.17 -6.68
C TYR A 284 -26.01 -9.47 -7.75
N VAL A 285 -24.74 -9.20 -7.45
CA VAL A 285 -23.81 -8.53 -8.37
C VAL A 285 -23.53 -9.37 -9.63
N ASN A 286 -23.47 -10.69 -9.52
CA ASN A 286 -23.22 -11.57 -10.67
C ASN A 286 -24.46 -11.77 -11.56
N THR A 287 -25.68 -11.66 -11.01
CA THR A 287 -26.93 -11.89 -11.75
C THR A 287 -27.65 -10.62 -12.19
N SER A 288 -27.26 -9.46 -11.65
CA SER A 288 -27.89 -8.19 -11.98
C SER A 288 -27.52 -7.73 -13.39
N PRO A 289 -28.44 -7.06 -14.11
CA PRO A 289 -28.17 -6.57 -15.45
C PRO A 289 -27.08 -5.49 -15.46
N ASP A 290 -26.34 -5.41 -16.57
CA ASP A 290 -25.25 -4.44 -16.78
C ASP A 290 -25.69 -2.98 -16.62
N THR A 291 -26.97 -2.69 -16.82
CA THR A 291 -27.55 -1.35 -16.56
C THR A 291 -27.45 -0.94 -15.09
N ILE A 292 -27.36 -1.90 -14.16
CA ILE A 292 -27.19 -1.68 -12.72
C ILE A 292 -25.74 -1.87 -12.32
N THR A 293 -24.99 -2.79 -12.92
CA THR A 293 -23.64 -3.17 -12.46
C THR A 293 -22.51 -2.48 -13.21
N ALA A 294 -22.71 -2.14 -14.49
CA ALA A 294 -21.68 -1.61 -15.39
C ALA A 294 -22.10 -0.30 -16.09
N SER A 295 -23.13 0.40 -15.58
CA SER A 295 -23.61 1.65 -16.18
C SER A 295 -22.66 2.84 -15.99
N SER A 296 -21.73 2.75 -15.05
CA SER A 296 -20.69 3.74 -14.82
C SER A 296 -19.43 3.08 -14.26
N HIS A 297 -18.28 3.75 -14.41
CA HIS A 297 -17.02 3.29 -13.85
C HIS A 297 -17.08 3.13 -12.30
N PRO A 298 -17.63 4.07 -11.51
CA PRO A 298 -17.80 3.87 -10.06
C PRO A 298 -18.67 2.67 -9.68
N ARG A 299 -19.73 2.36 -10.44
CA ARG A 299 -20.57 1.18 -10.18
C ARG A 299 -19.84 -0.11 -10.49
N LEU A 300 -19.11 -0.15 -11.59
CA LEU A 300 -18.26 -1.29 -11.95
C LEU A 300 -17.15 -1.52 -10.91
N SER A 301 -16.50 -0.45 -10.44
CA SER A 301 -15.52 -0.52 -9.35
C SER A 301 -16.14 -1.06 -8.05
N ALA A 302 -17.33 -0.57 -7.67
CA ALA A 302 -18.06 -1.06 -6.51
C ALA A 302 -18.40 -2.56 -6.63
N VAL A 303 -18.77 -3.03 -7.82
CA VAL A 303 -19.00 -4.45 -8.11
C VAL A 303 -17.77 -5.30 -7.79
N TYR A 304 -16.58 -4.90 -8.25
CA TYR A 304 -15.35 -5.64 -7.96
C TYR A 304 -14.97 -5.60 -6.48
N LEU A 305 -15.18 -4.47 -5.80
CA LEU A 305 -14.95 -4.36 -4.34
C LEU A 305 -15.94 -5.20 -3.51
N ILE A 306 -17.19 -5.31 -3.93
CA ILE A 306 -18.17 -6.23 -3.31
C ILE A 306 -17.71 -7.68 -3.49
N LYS A 307 -17.26 -8.06 -4.70
CA LYS A 307 -16.72 -9.40 -4.95
C LYS A 307 -15.49 -9.68 -4.07
N ALA A 308 -14.60 -8.71 -3.94
CA ALA A 308 -13.40 -8.80 -3.11
C ALA A 308 -13.77 -9.07 -1.64
N THR A 309 -14.53 -8.14 -1.03
CA THR A 309 -14.95 -8.26 0.38
C THR A 309 -15.76 -9.52 0.66
N SER A 310 -16.66 -9.93 -0.24
CA SER A 310 -17.39 -11.20 -0.11
C SER A 310 -16.43 -12.40 -0.10
N LEU A 311 -15.45 -12.44 -1.02
CA LEU A 311 -14.50 -13.55 -1.11
C LEU A 311 -13.60 -13.65 0.14
N GLU A 312 -13.23 -12.52 0.74
CA GLU A 312 -12.48 -12.49 2.00
C GLU A 312 -13.27 -13.10 3.17
N ILE A 313 -14.55 -12.71 3.30
CA ILE A 313 -15.44 -13.23 4.35
C ILE A 313 -15.65 -14.74 4.17
N ILE A 314 -15.87 -15.19 2.93
CA ILE A 314 -16.01 -16.61 2.60
C ILE A 314 -14.72 -17.38 2.93
N SER A 315 -13.54 -16.80 2.63
CA SER A 315 -12.24 -17.42 2.92
C SER A 315 -12.02 -17.61 4.43
N LEU A 316 -12.41 -16.63 5.25
CA LEU A 316 -12.38 -16.78 6.70
C LEU A 316 -13.37 -17.86 7.17
N GLY A 317 -14.56 -17.91 6.59
CA GLY A 317 -15.55 -18.95 6.88
C GLY A 317 -15.03 -20.36 6.56
N PHE A 318 -14.30 -20.52 5.46
CA PHE A 318 -13.62 -21.76 5.09
C PHE A 318 -12.57 -22.17 6.12
N LEU A 319 -11.70 -21.24 6.54
CA LEU A 319 -10.67 -21.50 7.57
C LEU A 319 -11.27 -21.95 8.91
N ASN A 320 -12.52 -21.58 9.19
CA ASN A 320 -13.24 -21.94 10.42
C ASN A 320 -14.20 -23.12 10.25
N GLY A 321 -14.15 -23.82 9.11
CA GLY A 321 -14.97 -25.00 8.84
C GLY A 321 -16.46 -24.71 8.65
N ILE A 322 -16.85 -23.46 8.41
CA ILE A 322 -18.24 -23.06 8.15
C ILE A 322 -18.59 -23.31 6.67
N VAL A 323 -17.67 -22.96 5.77
CA VAL A 323 -17.88 -23.10 4.31
C VAL A 323 -17.27 -24.43 3.83
N PRO A 324 -18.04 -25.30 3.17
CA PRO A 324 -17.52 -26.56 2.62
C PRO A 324 -16.44 -26.34 1.56
N VAL A 325 -15.50 -27.28 1.47
CA VAL A 325 -14.37 -27.25 0.51
C VAL A 325 -14.87 -27.14 -0.93
N ASP A 326 -15.87 -27.95 -1.31
CA ASP A 326 -16.37 -27.99 -2.70
C ASP A 326 -17.02 -26.66 -3.13
N GLU A 327 -17.76 -26.03 -2.21
CA GLU A 327 -18.40 -24.73 -2.46
C GLU A 327 -17.35 -23.64 -2.59
N PHE A 328 -16.38 -23.58 -1.67
CA PHE A 328 -15.29 -22.61 -1.73
C PHE A 328 -14.44 -22.77 -3.00
N LYS A 329 -14.11 -24.01 -3.35
CA LYS A 329 -13.38 -24.35 -4.58
C LYS A 329 -14.11 -23.89 -5.83
N SER A 330 -15.43 -24.07 -5.90
CA SER A 330 -16.22 -23.62 -7.06
C SER A 330 -16.08 -22.11 -7.29
N TYR A 331 -16.13 -21.31 -6.23
CA TYR A 331 -15.94 -19.86 -6.31
C TYR A 331 -14.52 -19.48 -6.74
N VAL A 332 -13.51 -20.04 -6.09
CA VAL A 332 -12.10 -19.73 -6.37
C VAL A 332 -11.72 -20.13 -7.79
N SER A 333 -12.06 -21.35 -8.22
CA SER A 333 -11.75 -21.82 -9.58
C SER A 333 -12.45 -20.98 -10.65
N SER A 334 -13.70 -20.57 -10.44
CA SER A 334 -14.41 -19.68 -11.38
C SER A 334 -13.67 -18.35 -11.59
N TYR A 335 -13.12 -17.76 -10.52
CA TYR A 335 -12.33 -16.54 -10.62
C TYR A 335 -10.94 -16.76 -11.23
N LEU A 336 -10.25 -17.84 -10.87
CA LEU A 336 -8.95 -18.17 -11.47
C LEU A 336 -9.10 -18.42 -12.98
N ASP A 337 -10.20 -19.05 -13.41
CA ASP A 337 -10.49 -19.27 -14.81
C ASP A 337 -10.81 -17.96 -15.55
N GLN A 338 -11.49 -17.00 -14.91
CA GLN A 338 -11.69 -15.64 -15.45
C GLN A 338 -10.34 -14.93 -15.62
N ILE A 339 -9.46 -15.01 -14.61
CA ILE A 339 -8.12 -14.43 -14.66
C ILE A 339 -7.26 -15.07 -15.75
N SER A 340 -7.38 -16.39 -15.95
CA SER A 340 -6.60 -17.11 -16.97
C SER A 340 -6.89 -16.66 -18.40
N LYS A 341 -8.04 -16.01 -18.62
CA LYS A 341 -8.50 -15.48 -19.90
C LYS A 341 -8.26 -13.97 -20.03
N PHE A 342 -7.33 -13.41 -19.25
CA PHE A 342 -6.92 -12.01 -19.37
C PHE A 342 -6.31 -11.74 -20.74
N ASP A 343 -7.17 -11.32 -21.67
CA ASP A 343 -6.78 -10.56 -22.85
C ASP A 343 -6.57 -9.09 -22.44
N ASN A 344 -5.88 -8.28 -23.24
CA ASN A 344 -5.62 -6.84 -22.99
C ASN A 344 -6.93 -5.98 -23.03
N SER A 345 -7.93 -6.31 -22.21
CA SER A 345 -9.25 -5.71 -22.15
C SER A 345 -9.34 -4.70 -20.99
N SER A 346 -10.34 -3.82 -21.06
CA SER A 346 -10.65 -2.87 -19.99
C SER A 346 -11.03 -3.55 -18.67
N GLU A 347 -11.51 -4.80 -18.70
CA GLU A 347 -11.88 -5.56 -17.50
C GLU A 347 -10.65 -5.94 -16.66
N VAL A 348 -9.52 -6.24 -17.31
CA VAL A 348 -8.25 -6.52 -16.62
C VAL A 348 -7.79 -5.31 -15.83
N PHE A 349 -7.95 -4.11 -16.39
CA PHE A 349 -7.58 -2.87 -15.71
C PHE A 349 -8.39 -2.67 -14.42
N GLU A 350 -9.70 -2.90 -14.45
CA GLU A 350 -10.55 -2.75 -13.26
C GLU A 350 -10.29 -3.84 -12.20
N ILE A 351 -10.03 -5.08 -12.62
CA ILE A 351 -9.73 -6.17 -11.68
C ILE A 351 -8.38 -5.95 -11.00
N VAL A 352 -7.36 -5.51 -11.75
CA VAL A 352 -6.03 -5.22 -11.21
C VAL A 352 -6.05 -4.01 -10.28
N ASN A 353 -6.81 -2.96 -10.64
CA ASN A 353 -6.93 -1.77 -9.80
C ASN A 353 -7.92 -1.92 -8.64
N SER A 354 -8.67 -3.02 -8.59
CA SER A 354 -9.52 -3.35 -7.45
C SER A 354 -8.80 -4.33 -6.52
N GLU A 355 -9.18 -4.33 -5.25
CA GLU A 355 -8.66 -5.27 -4.25
C GLU A 355 -9.01 -6.75 -4.60
N LEU A 356 -9.82 -6.99 -5.63
CA LEU A 356 -10.30 -8.31 -6.04
C LEU A 356 -9.17 -9.25 -6.46
N LEU A 357 -8.19 -8.80 -7.24
CA LEU A 357 -7.08 -9.66 -7.66
C LEU A 357 -6.32 -10.22 -6.43
N GLN A 358 -6.12 -9.36 -5.43
CA GLN A 358 -5.47 -9.74 -4.16
C GLN A 358 -6.35 -10.73 -3.39
N SER A 359 -7.66 -10.51 -3.30
CA SER A 359 -8.60 -11.45 -2.65
C SER A 359 -8.65 -12.81 -3.34
N ILE A 360 -8.58 -12.86 -4.67
CA ILE A 360 -8.57 -14.12 -5.43
C ILE A 360 -7.29 -14.91 -5.15
N PHE A 361 -6.13 -14.24 -5.22
CA PHE A 361 -4.85 -14.88 -4.92
C PHE A 361 -4.78 -15.40 -3.48
N ALA A 362 -5.27 -14.62 -2.53
CA ALA A 362 -5.33 -15.00 -1.13
C ALA A 362 -6.25 -16.20 -0.90
N ALA A 363 -7.46 -16.18 -1.47
CA ALA A 363 -8.41 -17.28 -1.36
C ALA A 363 -7.85 -18.57 -1.99
N ALA A 364 -7.20 -18.46 -3.15
CA ALA A 364 -6.52 -19.58 -3.79
C ALA A 364 -5.36 -20.14 -2.97
N ALA A 365 -4.56 -19.27 -2.34
CA ALA A 365 -3.48 -19.68 -1.46
C ALA A 365 -3.98 -20.36 -0.18
N ILE A 366 -5.08 -19.86 0.40
CA ILE A 366 -5.73 -20.50 1.54
C ILE A 366 -6.24 -21.89 1.15
N LEU A 367 -6.92 -22.01 0.00
CA LEU A 367 -7.47 -23.27 -0.49
C LEU A 367 -6.38 -24.28 -0.89
N SER A 368 -5.20 -23.81 -1.33
CA SER A 368 -4.12 -24.68 -1.81
C SER A 368 -3.59 -25.65 -0.75
N LYS A 369 -3.80 -25.35 0.54
CA LYS A 369 -3.48 -26.27 1.64
C LYS A 369 -4.35 -27.53 1.63
N THR A 370 -5.62 -27.39 1.25
CA THR A 370 -6.55 -28.52 1.14
C THR A 370 -6.58 -29.13 -0.25
N ASP A 371 -6.35 -28.32 -1.29
CA ASP A 371 -6.34 -28.75 -2.68
C ASP A 371 -5.11 -28.22 -3.41
N THR A 372 -4.08 -29.07 -3.51
CA THR A 372 -2.81 -28.73 -4.17
C THR A 372 -2.97 -28.35 -5.64
N ALA A 373 -4.03 -28.81 -6.33
CA ALA A 373 -4.29 -28.46 -7.72
C ALA A 373 -4.53 -26.95 -7.90
N VAL A 374 -5.20 -26.32 -6.93
CA VAL A 374 -5.44 -24.88 -6.91
C VAL A 374 -4.13 -24.12 -6.72
N GLY A 375 -3.23 -24.64 -5.87
CA GLY A 375 -1.88 -24.09 -5.69
C GLY A 375 -1.06 -24.11 -6.98
N TYR A 376 -1.06 -25.22 -7.71
CA TYR A 376 -0.38 -25.29 -9.02
C TYR A 376 -1.00 -24.34 -10.05
N GLN A 377 -2.33 -24.20 -10.07
CA GLN A 377 -3.00 -23.23 -10.95
C GLN A 377 -2.59 -21.80 -10.62
N LEU A 378 -2.54 -21.45 -9.33
CA LEU A 378 -2.09 -20.14 -8.85
C LEU A 378 -0.65 -19.84 -9.29
N ASN A 379 0.26 -20.78 -9.04
CA ASN A 379 1.68 -20.66 -9.42
C ASN A 379 1.87 -20.52 -10.93
N ARG A 380 1.03 -21.20 -11.73
CA ARG A 380 1.06 -21.09 -13.20
C ARG A 380 0.57 -19.74 -13.71
N LEU A 381 -0.41 -19.12 -13.04
CA LEU A 381 -0.96 -17.82 -13.45
C LEU A 381 -0.09 -16.64 -13.02
N PHE A 382 0.65 -16.78 -11.93
CA PHE A 382 1.45 -15.70 -11.35
C PHE A 382 2.43 -15.02 -12.33
N PRO A 383 3.21 -15.75 -13.17
CA PRO A 383 4.04 -15.16 -14.21
C PRO A 383 3.28 -14.19 -15.15
N SER A 384 2.10 -14.59 -15.60
CA SER A 384 1.26 -13.77 -16.49
C SER A 384 0.79 -12.50 -15.80
N ILE A 385 0.47 -12.57 -14.50
CA ILE A 385 0.06 -11.41 -13.71
C ILE A 385 1.20 -10.41 -13.49
N LEU A 386 2.41 -10.88 -13.21
CA LEU A 386 3.57 -9.99 -13.07
C LEU A 386 3.94 -9.27 -14.37
N SER A 387 3.53 -9.83 -15.51
CA SER A 387 3.71 -9.24 -16.83
C SER A 387 2.75 -8.08 -17.11
N ILE A 388 1.79 -7.79 -16.22
CA ILE A 388 0.84 -6.68 -16.36
C ILE A 388 1.55 -5.36 -15.97
N PRO A 389 1.72 -4.39 -16.88
CA PRO A 389 2.50 -3.16 -16.61
C PRO A 389 1.82 -2.19 -15.64
N MET A 390 0.52 -2.34 -15.39
CA MET A 390 -0.25 -1.45 -14.51
C MET A 390 -0.19 -1.86 -13.03
N LEU A 391 0.44 -3.00 -12.71
CA LEU A 391 0.49 -3.52 -11.35
C LEU A 391 1.38 -2.63 -10.47
N ASP A 392 0.81 -2.09 -9.40
CA ASP A 392 1.56 -1.27 -8.46
C ASP A 392 2.49 -2.12 -7.57
N PRO A 393 3.61 -1.55 -7.07
CA PRO A 393 4.57 -2.31 -6.27
C PRO A 393 3.99 -2.93 -4.99
N ALA A 394 3.02 -2.29 -4.35
CA ALA A 394 2.42 -2.83 -3.13
C ALA A 394 1.55 -4.06 -3.43
N SER A 395 0.81 -4.03 -4.54
CA SER A 395 0.08 -5.21 -5.03
C SER A 395 1.01 -6.36 -5.37
N VAL A 396 2.19 -6.12 -5.96
CA VAL A 396 3.18 -7.18 -6.22
C VAL A 396 3.56 -7.90 -4.94
N VAL A 397 3.89 -7.17 -3.88
CA VAL A 397 4.28 -7.77 -2.58
C VAL A 397 3.13 -8.58 -1.97
N MET A 398 1.90 -8.06 -2.04
CA MET A 398 0.70 -8.74 -1.52
C MET A 398 0.38 -10.04 -2.27
N LEU A 399 0.42 -10.01 -3.61
CA LEU A 399 0.23 -11.19 -4.44
C LEU A 399 1.35 -12.22 -4.20
N THR A 400 2.59 -11.75 -4.08
CA THR A 400 3.74 -12.61 -3.77
C THR A 400 3.59 -13.30 -2.43
N SER A 401 3.11 -12.60 -1.40
CA SER A 401 2.82 -13.19 -0.08
C SER A 401 1.84 -14.36 -0.16
N SER A 402 0.82 -14.24 -1.03
CA SER A 402 -0.15 -15.32 -1.27
C SER A 402 0.50 -16.51 -1.99
N VAL A 403 1.32 -16.25 -3.01
CA VAL A 403 2.07 -17.29 -3.73
C VAL A 403 3.02 -18.02 -2.79
N ILE A 404 3.77 -17.29 -1.97
CA ILE A 404 4.67 -17.87 -0.96
C ILE A 404 3.90 -18.81 -0.03
N TYR A 405 2.72 -18.40 0.45
CA TYR A 405 1.87 -19.25 1.27
C TYR A 405 1.49 -20.57 0.56
N SER A 406 1.22 -20.51 -0.75
CA SER A 406 0.93 -21.71 -1.55
C SER A 406 2.15 -22.57 -1.89
N LEU A 407 3.36 -22.00 -1.85
CA LEU A 407 4.64 -22.69 -2.08
C LEU A 407 5.14 -23.41 -0.82
N LYS A 408 4.79 -22.96 0.39
CA LYS A 408 5.21 -23.58 1.67
C LYS A 408 5.03 -25.10 1.77
N PRO A 409 3.92 -25.72 1.29
CA PRO A 409 3.75 -27.18 1.34
C PRO A 409 4.49 -27.95 0.22
N LEU A 410 5.08 -27.27 -0.77
CA LEU A 410 5.71 -27.90 -1.93
C LEU A 410 7.15 -28.35 -1.65
N SER A 411 7.67 -29.23 -2.49
CA SER A 411 9.06 -29.67 -2.47
C SER A 411 10.02 -28.57 -2.93
N GLN A 412 11.31 -28.70 -2.57
CA GLN A 412 12.34 -27.77 -3.01
C GLN A 412 12.44 -27.70 -4.55
N ASP A 413 12.29 -28.82 -5.25
CA ASP A 413 12.35 -28.86 -6.71
C ASP A 413 11.20 -28.09 -7.38
N GLU A 414 10.00 -28.11 -6.78
CA GLU A 414 8.84 -27.36 -7.25
C GLU A 414 8.98 -25.85 -7.02
N ILE A 415 9.58 -25.46 -5.89
CA ILE A 415 9.93 -24.07 -5.61
C ILE A 415 10.97 -23.57 -6.62
N VAL A 416 12.01 -24.37 -6.88
CA VAL A 416 13.03 -24.08 -7.90
C VAL A 416 12.39 -23.92 -9.29
N SER A 417 11.51 -24.85 -9.67
CA SER A 417 10.78 -24.78 -10.96
C SER A 417 9.94 -23.51 -11.07
N SER A 418 9.31 -23.08 -9.98
CA SER A 418 8.54 -21.83 -9.92
C SER A 418 9.43 -20.60 -10.11
N ILE A 419 10.61 -20.57 -9.49
CA ILE A 419 11.61 -19.50 -9.67
C ILE A 419 12.10 -19.45 -11.13
N TYR A 420 12.36 -20.60 -11.76
CA TYR A 420 12.69 -20.63 -13.19
C TYR A 420 11.53 -20.10 -14.05
N GLY A 421 10.29 -20.46 -13.74
CA GLY A 421 9.10 -19.91 -14.41
C GLY A 421 9.03 -18.38 -14.34
N LEU A 422 9.31 -17.79 -13.19
CA LEU A 422 9.31 -16.34 -12.98
C LEU A 422 10.49 -15.66 -13.70
N THR A 423 11.70 -16.18 -13.52
CA THR A 423 12.91 -15.59 -14.08
C THR A 423 13.01 -15.74 -15.60
N ASN A 424 12.33 -16.73 -16.18
CA ASN A 424 12.23 -16.87 -17.64
C ASN A 424 11.55 -15.66 -18.29
N ILE A 425 10.65 -14.96 -17.59
CA ILE A 425 10.02 -13.72 -18.07
C ILE A 425 11.08 -12.64 -18.35
N LEU A 426 12.18 -12.64 -17.59
CA LEU A 426 13.29 -11.67 -17.74
C LEU A 426 14.12 -11.89 -19.01
N SER A 427 13.98 -13.03 -19.69
CA SER A 427 14.72 -13.33 -20.94
C SER A 427 14.22 -12.49 -22.11
N ASP A 428 15.13 -12.02 -22.96
CA ASP A 428 14.76 -11.26 -24.15
C ASP A 428 14.01 -12.15 -25.17
N PRO A 429 12.88 -11.71 -25.74
CA PRO A 429 12.17 -12.47 -26.78
C PRO A 429 13.04 -12.71 -28.03
N LYS A 430 14.13 -11.97 -28.21
CA LYS A 430 15.10 -12.16 -29.30
C LYS A 430 15.92 -13.44 -29.17
N GLU A 431 16.05 -14.02 -27.99
CA GLU A 431 16.78 -15.29 -27.80
C GLU A 431 16.05 -16.49 -28.43
N HIS A 432 14.73 -16.42 -28.61
CA HIS A 432 13.93 -17.50 -29.21
C HIS A 432 13.88 -17.49 -30.75
N VAL A 433 14.42 -16.45 -31.42
CA VAL A 433 14.36 -16.34 -32.89
C VAL A 433 15.50 -17.12 -33.58
N HIS A 434 16.43 -17.69 -32.84
CA HIS A 434 17.57 -18.41 -33.43
C HIS A 434 17.34 -19.90 -33.74
N SER A 435 16.16 -20.48 -33.47
CA SER A 435 15.90 -21.90 -33.76
C SER A 435 14.94 -22.22 -34.90
N ASP A 436 14.16 -21.27 -35.45
CA ASP A 436 13.28 -21.56 -36.60
C ASP A 436 13.45 -20.52 -37.72
N LYS A 437 14.21 -20.92 -38.75
CA LYS A 437 14.26 -20.21 -40.03
C LYS A 437 13.14 -20.73 -40.93
N SER A 438 11.96 -20.12 -40.84
CA SER A 438 10.98 -20.12 -41.93
C SER A 438 10.81 -18.66 -42.42
N PRO A 439 11.06 -18.37 -43.70
CA PRO A 439 11.02 -17.00 -44.20
C PRO A 439 9.65 -16.74 -44.80
N GLU A 440 8.72 -16.12 -44.05
CA GLU A 440 7.63 -15.38 -44.69
C GLU A 440 6.91 -14.45 -43.70
N SER A 441 6.43 -13.31 -44.22
CA SER A 441 5.67 -12.23 -43.57
C SER A 441 6.43 -11.18 -42.75
N LYS A 442 7.13 -10.27 -43.45
CA LYS A 442 7.43 -8.92 -42.94
C LYS A 442 6.39 -7.93 -43.46
N SER A 443 5.37 -7.62 -42.66
CA SER A 443 4.68 -6.32 -42.70
C SER A 443 3.64 -6.25 -41.57
N LEU A 444 3.68 -5.17 -40.76
CA LEU A 444 2.74 -4.74 -39.69
C LEU A 444 3.13 -5.04 -38.23
N GLN A 445 4.39 -4.82 -37.81
CA GLN A 445 4.85 -4.99 -36.41
C GLN A 445 5.46 -3.73 -35.75
N SER A 446 5.31 -2.53 -36.31
CA SER A 446 6.03 -1.35 -35.77
C SER A 446 5.45 -0.75 -34.48
N ASP A 447 4.15 -0.91 -34.19
CA ASP A 447 3.52 -0.24 -33.03
C ASP A 447 3.52 -1.10 -31.75
N HIS A 448 3.37 -2.43 -31.84
CA HIS A 448 3.39 -3.33 -30.68
C HIS A 448 4.79 -3.48 -30.04
N ASP A 449 5.85 -3.35 -30.83
CA ASP A 449 7.24 -3.45 -30.36
C ASP A 449 7.66 -2.25 -29.48
N SER A 450 7.01 -1.10 -29.63
CA SER A 450 7.31 0.10 -28.83
C SER A 450 6.69 0.05 -27.42
N ALA A 451 5.42 -0.34 -27.32
CA ALA A 451 4.71 -0.49 -26.04
C ALA A 451 5.23 -1.67 -25.19
N THR A 452 5.71 -2.73 -25.84
CA THR A 452 6.39 -3.85 -25.16
C THR A 452 7.78 -3.49 -24.66
N LEU A 453 8.47 -2.54 -25.31
CA LEU A 453 9.76 -2.01 -24.83
C LEU A 453 9.58 -1.11 -23.60
N GLU A 454 8.58 -0.23 -23.60
CA GLU A 454 8.33 0.70 -22.48
C GLU A 454 7.82 -0.01 -21.22
N SER A 455 7.11 -1.12 -21.35
CA SER A 455 6.64 -1.92 -20.22
C SER A 455 7.70 -2.85 -19.62
N ARG A 456 8.81 -3.09 -20.33
CA ARG A 456 9.83 -4.06 -19.93
C ARG A 456 10.49 -3.77 -18.58
N PRO A 457 10.89 -2.54 -18.26
CA PRO A 457 11.47 -2.23 -16.94
C PRO A 457 10.46 -2.47 -15.81
N ILE A 458 9.18 -2.17 -16.03
CA ILE A 458 8.12 -2.39 -15.03
C ILE A 458 7.96 -3.90 -14.76
N ILE A 459 7.89 -4.71 -15.81
CA ILE A 459 7.81 -6.17 -15.68
C ILE A 459 9.05 -6.72 -14.97
N CYS A 460 10.23 -6.22 -15.33
CA CYS A 460 11.49 -6.60 -14.68
C CYS A 460 11.43 -6.31 -13.17
N ARG A 461 10.98 -5.12 -12.77
CA ARG A 461 10.82 -4.74 -11.36
C ARG A 461 9.84 -5.66 -10.63
N ASN A 462 8.70 -5.96 -11.25
CA ASN A 462 7.68 -6.83 -10.65
C ASN A 462 8.26 -8.24 -10.38
N VAL A 463 8.96 -8.82 -11.37
CA VAL A 463 9.57 -10.15 -11.24
C VAL A 463 10.70 -10.16 -10.22
N VAL A 464 11.60 -9.17 -10.24
CA VAL A 464 12.71 -9.06 -9.28
C VAL A 464 12.18 -8.91 -7.85
N THR A 465 11.15 -8.08 -7.65
CA THR A 465 10.51 -7.93 -6.34
C THR A 465 9.92 -9.25 -5.87
N ALA A 466 9.13 -9.93 -6.72
CA ALA A 466 8.50 -11.19 -6.36
C ALA A 466 9.52 -12.29 -6.01
N VAL A 467 10.57 -12.45 -6.83
CA VAL A 467 11.65 -13.41 -6.56
C VAL A 467 12.43 -13.05 -5.30
N GLY A 468 12.65 -11.75 -5.04
CA GLY A 468 13.21 -11.23 -3.80
C GLY A 468 12.46 -11.70 -2.56
N GLU A 469 11.17 -11.40 -2.50
CA GLU A 469 10.29 -11.78 -1.38
C GLU A 469 10.24 -13.30 -1.17
N ILE A 470 10.11 -14.08 -2.26
CA ILE A 470 10.11 -15.55 -2.18
C ILE A 470 11.42 -16.05 -1.55
N THR A 471 12.55 -15.56 -2.05
CA THR A 471 13.87 -16.03 -1.61
C THR A 471 14.14 -15.66 -0.15
N GLN A 472 13.71 -14.47 0.27
CA GLN A 472 13.85 -14.02 1.65
C GLN A 472 13.03 -14.87 2.63
N GLU A 473 11.80 -15.27 2.30
CA GLU A 473 10.96 -16.06 3.21
C GLU A 473 11.49 -17.50 3.41
N PHE A 474 11.98 -18.17 2.36
CA PHE A 474 12.36 -19.59 2.45
C PHE A 474 13.72 -19.83 3.13
N HIS A 475 14.53 -18.78 3.37
CA HIS A 475 15.82 -18.83 4.07
C HIS A 475 16.75 -20.00 3.67
N ASN A 476 16.72 -20.40 2.40
CA ASN A 476 17.47 -21.55 1.90
C ASN A 476 18.71 -21.09 1.13
N GLU A 477 19.89 -21.45 1.62
CA GLU A 477 21.18 -21.08 1.05
C GLU A 477 21.32 -21.50 -0.42
N SER A 478 20.85 -22.70 -0.78
CA SER A 478 20.84 -23.17 -2.17
C SER A 478 19.92 -22.35 -3.08
N LEU A 479 18.76 -21.90 -2.56
CA LEU A 479 17.86 -21.02 -3.31
C LEU A 479 18.47 -19.62 -3.50
N ASN A 480 19.14 -19.09 -2.48
CA ASN A 480 19.83 -17.80 -2.56
C ASN A 480 20.88 -17.82 -3.66
N ILE A 481 21.75 -18.84 -3.67
CA ILE A 481 22.79 -19.00 -4.68
C ILE A 481 22.18 -19.12 -6.08
N LEU A 482 21.12 -19.93 -6.22
CA LEU A 482 20.42 -20.11 -7.48
C LEU A 482 19.87 -18.79 -8.03
N VAL A 483 19.13 -18.05 -7.21
CA VAL A 483 18.47 -16.80 -7.59
C VAL A 483 19.49 -15.74 -7.97
N VAL A 484 20.53 -15.55 -7.14
CA VAL A 484 21.60 -14.59 -7.44
C VAL A 484 22.32 -14.97 -8.73
N THR A 485 22.56 -16.25 -8.98
CA THR A 485 23.19 -16.74 -10.21
C THR A 485 22.31 -16.46 -11.43
N ILE A 486 21.01 -16.81 -11.38
CA ILE A 486 20.08 -16.60 -12.50
C ILE A 486 19.93 -15.11 -12.82
N ILE A 487 19.70 -14.27 -11.81
CA ILE A 487 19.54 -12.82 -12.02
C ILE A 487 20.84 -12.23 -12.57
N SER A 488 22.00 -12.62 -12.04
CA SER A 488 23.31 -12.15 -12.53
C SER A 488 23.58 -12.55 -13.98
N GLN A 489 23.07 -13.70 -14.43
CA GLN A 489 23.20 -14.17 -15.82
C GLN A 489 22.30 -13.40 -16.79
N LYS A 490 21.23 -12.76 -16.31
CA LYS A 490 20.32 -11.94 -17.14
C LYS A 490 20.81 -10.51 -17.35
N ILE A 491 21.84 -10.09 -16.62
CA ILE A 491 22.43 -8.77 -16.76
C ILE A 491 23.33 -8.74 -17.98
N ASN A 492 23.05 -7.81 -18.89
CA ASN A 492 23.88 -7.53 -20.05
C ASN A 492 24.86 -6.38 -19.75
N LYS A 493 25.81 -6.16 -20.66
CA LYS A 493 26.84 -5.09 -20.50
C LYS A 493 26.33 -3.70 -20.91
N THR A 494 25.04 -3.42 -20.73
CA THR A 494 24.39 -2.17 -21.17
C THR A 494 23.76 -1.44 -19.99
N ALA A 495 23.75 -0.10 -20.04
CA ALA A 495 23.20 0.76 -19.00
C ALA A 495 21.70 1.06 -19.19
N ASP A 496 20.93 0.08 -19.67
CA ASP A 496 19.49 0.18 -19.84
C ASP A 496 18.76 -0.03 -18.51
N GLU A 497 17.52 0.48 -18.45
CA GLU A 497 16.74 0.55 -17.21
C GLU A 497 16.48 -0.83 -16.58
N SER A 498 16.26 -1.86 -17.40
CA SER A 498 16.10 -3.25 -16.94
C SER A 498 17.34 -3.75 -16.20
N ASN A 499 18.55 -3.51 -16.74
CA ASN A 499 19.80 -3.92 -16.07
C ASN A 499 20.03 -3.17 -14.75
N LEU A 500 19.64 -1.89 -14.69
CA LEU A 500 19.70 -1.12 -13.44
C LEU A 500 18.78 -1.72 -12.37
N ILE A 501 17.56 -2.12 -12.75
CA ILE A 501 16.61 -2.79 -11.85
C ILE A 501 17.14 -4.16 -11.40
N LEU A 502 17.77 -4.93 -12.29
CA LEU A 502 18.39 -6.22 -11.93
C LEU A 502 19.55 -6.02 -10.95
N LEU A 503 20.40 -5.01 -11.16
CA LEU A 503 21.50 -4.67 -10.25
C LEU A 503 20.99 -4.21 -8.87
N GLU A 504 19.96 -3.36 -8.84
CA GLU A 504 19.31 -2.93 -7.60
C GLU A 504 18.70 -4.12 -6.85
N GLY A 505 18.05 -5.02 -7.58
CA GLY A 505 17.56 -6.29 -7.06
C GLY A 505 18.66 -7.14 -6.42
N LEU A 506 19.78 -7.33 -7.12
CA LEU A 506 20.95 -8.06 -6.61
C LEU A 506 21.56 -7.43 -5.36
N ALA A 507 21.55 -6.09 -5.28
CA ALA A 507 22.07 -5.38 -4.12
C ALA A 507 21.33 -5.78 -2.82
N ASN A 508 20.02 -6.04 -2.90
CA ASN A 508 19.22 -6.49 -1.75
C ASN A 508 19.59 -7.90 -1.24
N PHE A 509 20.36 -8.68 -2.02
CA PHE A 509 20.81 -10.03 -1.65
C PHE A 509 22.23 -10.06 -1.06
N VAL A 510 22.95 -8.93 -0.98
CA VAL A 510 24.38 -8.88 -0.55
C VAL A 510 24.64 -9.58 0.78
N ASN A 511 23.71 -9.45 1.74
CA ASN A 511 23.84 -10.04 3.08
C ASN A 511 23.81 -11.57 3.09
N ILE A 512 23.23 -12.19 2.06
CA ILE A 512 23.05 -13.64 1.94
C ILE A 512 23.91 -14.28 0.85
N MET A 513 24.68 -13.50 0.08
CA MET A 513 25.63 -14.00 -0.91
C MET A 513 26.84 -14.69 -0.27
N GLU A 514 27.54 -15.52 -1.04
CA GLU A 514 28.94 -15.89 -0.79
C GLU A 514 29.90 -15.02 -1.62
N LYS A 515 31.21 -15.25 -1.43
CA LYS A 515 32.27 -14.41 -2.02
C LYS A 515 32.21 -14.44 -3.55
N ARG A 516 31.89 -15.61 -4.13
CA ARG A 516 31.86 -15.80 -5.57
C ARG A 516 30.76 -14.96 -6.22
N GLU A 517 29.54 -15.03 -5.68
CA GLU A 517 28.38 -14.31 -6.16
C GLU A 517 28.58 -12.80 -6.00
N PHE A 518 29.09 -12.37 -4.85
CA PHE A 518 29.40 -10.97 -4.60
C PHE A 518 30.36 -10.40 -5.65
N LEU A 519 31.42 -11.13 -5.99
CA LEU A 519 32.37 -10.73 -7.03
C LEU A 519 31.73 -10.68 -8.43
N ILE A 520 30.75 -11.54 -8.73
CA ILE A 520 30.00 -11.49 -9.99
C ILE A 520 29.17 -10.20 -10.08
N VAL A 521 28.50 -9.81 -8.99
CA VAL A 521 27.72 -8.55 -8.93
C VAL A 521 28.64 -7.35 -9.18
N LEU A 522 29.79 -7.29 -8.49
CA LEU A 522 30.76 -6.22 -8.72
C LEU A 522 31.27 -6.18 -10.15
N ARG A 523 31.59 -7.35 -10.73
CA ARG A 523 32.00 -7.44 -12.14
C ARG A 523 30.93 -6.88 -13.07
N ASN A 524 29.66 -7.21 -12.84
CA ASN A 524 28.55 -6.71 -13.66
C ASN A 524 28.43 -5.18 -13.56
N VAL A 525 28.57 -4.60 -12.37
CA VAL A 525 28.61 -3.14 -12.18
C VAL A 525 29.75 -2.52 -12.99
N TYR A 526 30.98 -3.04 -12.85
CA TYR A 526 32.13 -2.51 -13.59
C TYR A 526 31.97 -2.66 -15.11
N ASP A 527 31.46 -3.80 -15.59
CA ASP A 527 31.21 -4.03 -17.01
C ASP A 527 30.20 -3.01 -17.55
N ILE A 528 29.14 -2.69 -16.82
CA ILE A 528 28.14 -1.69 -17.27
C ILE A 528 28.72 -0.27 -17.25
N VAL A 529 29.42 0.12 -16.19
CA VAL A 529 30.09 1.43 -16.09
C VAL A 529 31.04 1.64 -17.27
N ASN A 530 31.86 0.64 -17.59
CA ASN A 530 32.84 0.72 -18.68
C ASN A 530 32.21 0.78 -20.08
N ASN A 531 30.95 0.36 -20.25
CA ASN A 531 30.25 0.33 -21.53
C ASN A 531 29.22 1.47 -21.69
N CYS A 532 29.11 2.39 -20.72
CA CYS A 532 28.27 3.57 -20.81
C CYS A 532 28.70 4.47 -21.98
N LYS A 533 27.73 4.93 -22.78
CA LYS A 533 27.97 5.78 -23.96
C LYS A 533 27.67 7.25 -23.72
N SER A 534 26.93 7.57 -22.66
CA SER A 534 26.55 8.93 -22.31
C SER A 534 26.70 9.22 -20.81
N GLN A 535 26.90 10.48 -20.45
CA GLN A 535 26.96 10.90 -19.05
C GLN A 535 25.68 10.56 -18.28
N LYS A 536 24.51 10.66 -18.94
CA LYS A 536 23.22 10.32 -18.30
C LYS A 536 23.10 8.84 -17.93
N GLU A 537 23.63 7.95 -18.78
CA GLU A 537 23.70 6.51 -18.47
C GLU A 537 24.62 6.28 -17.28
N LEU A 538 25.80 6.90 -17.30
CA LEU A 538 26.79 6.79 -16.23
C LEU A 538 26.23 7.29 -14.88
N ASP A 539 25.55 8.43 -14.85
CA ASP A 539 24.95 8.99 -13.64
C ASP A 539 23.91 8.03 -13.02
N ARG A 540 23.11 7.35 -13.85
CA ARG A 540 22.12 6.36 -13.39
C ARG A 540 22.78 5.10 -12.82
N VAL A 541 23.80 4.58 -13.49
CA VAL A 541 24.55 3.40 -13.02
C VAL A 541 25.27 3.73 -11.70
N ILE A 542 25.88 4.90 -11.59
CA ILE A 542 26.53 5.37 -10.36
C ILE A 542 25.51 5.44 -9.21
N ALA A 543 24.28 5.90 -9.44
CA ALA A 543 23.25 5.93 -8.40
C ALA A 543 22.95 4.53 -7.83
N VAL A 544 22.80 3.52 -8.69
CA VAL A 544 22.61 2.11 -8.27
C VAL A 544 23.84 1.57 -7.54
N TRP A 545 25.04 1.95 -8.00
CA TRP A 545 26.28 1.52 -7.35
C TRP A 545 26.50 2.18 -5.98
N VAL A 546 26.10 3.44 -5.82
CA VAL A 546 26.06 4.10 -4.52
C VAL A 546 25.09 3.38 -3.59
N TYR A 547 23.88 3.03 -4.06
CA TYR A 547 22.93 2.23 -3.27
C TYR A 547 23.53 0.89 -2.82
N LEU A 548 24.20 0.15 -3.72
CA LEU A 548 24.93 -1.06 -3.36
C LEU A 548 25.99 -0.81 -2.28
N SER A 549 26.74 0.29 -2.39
CA SER A 549 27.80 0.68 -1.44
C SER A 549 27.22 0.99 -0.05
N GLU A 550 26.05 1.63 0.00
CA GLU A 550 25.34 1.94 1.24
C GLU A 550 24.81 0.68 1.94
N ILE A 551 24.31 -0.30 1.18
CA ILE A 551 23.93 -1.61 1.74
C ILE A 551 25.14 -2.31 2.37
N ILE A 552 26.28 -2.30 1.66
CA ILE A 552 27.53 -2.91 2.16
C ILE A 552 28.01 -2.21 3.45
N ALA A 553 27.95 -0.87 3.49
CA ALA A 553 28.34 -0.09 4.67
C ALA A 553 27.42 -0.34 5.87
N SER A 554 26.14 -0.59 5.61
CA SER A 554 25.14 -0.82 6.64
C SER A 554 25.18 -2.23 7.24
N ASP A 555 25.93 -3.16 6.64
CA ASP A 555 26.09 -4.53 7.15
C ASP A 555 26.80 -4.53 8.53
N PRO A 556 26.12 -4.95 9.61
CA PRO A 556 26.72 -5.02 10.94
C PRO A 556 27.93 -5.95 11.01
N LYS A 557 27.99 -6.97 10.14
CA LYS A 557 29.08 -7.95 10.10
C LYS A 557 30.29 -7.45 9.30
N LYS A 558 30.16 -6.33 8.57
CA LYS A 558 31.16 -5.81 7.64
C LYS A 558 31.71 -6.90 6.70
N LYS A 559 30.87 -7.88 6.33
CA LYS A 559 31.31 -9.16 5.70
C LYS A 559 32.08 -8.92 4.41
N TRP A 560 31.64 -7.93 3.63
CA TRP A 560 32.13 -7.68 2.28
C TRP A 560 32.92 -6.39 2.10
N ILE A 561 33.11 -5.58 3.16
CA ILE A 561 33.77 -4.27 3.06
C ILE A 561 35.19 -4.41 2.49
N ASN A 562 36.01 -5.32 3.04
CA ASN A 562 37.39 -5.48 2.59
C ASN A 562 37.48 -5.98 1.15
N VAL A 563 36.63 -6.93 0.75
CA VAL A 563 36.57 -7.45 -0.63
C VAL A 563 36.14 -6.36 -1.60
N TYR A 564 35.19 -5.52 -1.18
CA TYR A 564 34.71 -4.39 -1.96
C TYR A 564 35.79 -3.32 -2.13
N LEU A 565 36.47 -2.93 -1.04
CA LEU A 565 37.55 -1.95 -1.04
C LEU A 565 38.73 -2.40 -1.91
N ASP A 566 39.18 -3.64 -1.75
CA ASP A 566 40.22 -4.25 -2.59
C ASP A 566 39.86 -4.14 -4.07
N SER A 567 38.62 -4.50 -4.42
CA SER A 567 38.12 -4.47 -5.79
C SER A 567 38.04 -3.06 -6.38
N ILE A 568 37.44 -2.11 -5.66
CA ILE A 568 37.21 -0.75 -6.17
C ILE A 568 38.52 0.04 -6.28
N LEU A 569 39.42 -0.10 -5.29
CA LEU A 569 40.71 0.58 -5.29
C LEU A 569 41.63 0.01 -6.38
N SER A 570 41.68 -1.31 -6.54
CA SER A 570 42.42 -1.94 -7.63
C SER A 570 41.92 -1.49 -9.02
N ASN A 571 40.61 -1.28 -9.17
CA ASN A 571 40.07 -0.72 -10.41
C ASN A 571 40.51 0.73 -10.62
N ILE A 572 40.50 1.59 -9.59
CA ILE A 572 41.00 2.97 -9.68
C ILE A 572 42.46 2.99 -10.12
N ILE A 573 43.30 2.14 -9.53
CA ILE A 573 44.72 2.02 -9.86
C ILE A 573 44.92 1.55 -11.31
N SER A 574 44.18 0.53 -11.74
CA SER A 574 44.33 -0.01 -13.10
C SER A 574 43.89 0.95 -14.21
N GLN A 575 42.95 1.87 -13.95
CA GLN A 575 42.65 2.95 -14.89
C GLN A 575 43.84 3.92 -15.02
N GLY A 576 44.60 4.12 -13.94
CA GLY A 576 45.76 5.00 -13.89
C GLY A 576 47.05 4.43 -14.50
N ASP A 577 47.21 3.11 -14.48
CA ASP A 577 48.40 2.37 -14.97
C ASP A 577 48.51 2.25 -16.50
N SER A 578 47.54 2.77 -17.25
CA SER A 578 47.57 2.81 -18.72
C SER A 578 48.58 3.85 -19.25
N GLU A 579 49.87 3.61 -18.99
CA GLU A 579 51.07 4.31 -19.44
C GLU A 579 50.94 5.84 -19.61
N ALA A 580 51.01 6.54 -18.47
CA ALA A 580 51.00 8.00 -18.36
C ALA A 580 52.18 8.73 -19.05
N ASN A 581 53.19 8.02 -19.56
CA ASN A 581 54.46 8.68 -19.90
C ASN A 581 54.55 9.29 -21.31
N HIS A 582 53.69 8.95 -22.28
CA HIS A 582 53.83 9.46 -23.67
C HIS A 582 52.52 9.72 -24.46
N ARG A 583 51.41 10.14 -23.83
CA ARG A 583 50.13 10.32 -24.55
C ARG A 583 49.56 11.75 -24.55
N PRO A 584 48.82 12.16 -25.60
CA PRO A 584 48.20 13.49 -25.71
C PRO A 584 47.17 13.76 -24.61
N ASN A 585 47.02 15.04 -24.21
CA ASN A 585 46.17 15.53 -23.11
C ASN A 585 44.72 15.01 -23.09
N ALA A 586 44.17 14.60 -24.24
CA ALA A 586 42.82 14.03 -24.33
C ALA A 586 42.69 12.68 -23.60
N VAL A 587 43.71 11.81 -23.65
CA VAL A 587 43.68 10.47 -23.01
C VAL A 587 43.78 10.58 -21.48
N VAL A 588 44.50 11.58 -20.98
CA VAL A 588 44.58 11.89 -19.53
C VAL A 588 43.24 12.40 -19.01
N SER A 589 42.50 13.19 -19.82
CA SER A 589 41.15 13.63 -19.48
C SER A 589 40.13 12.48 -19.44
N ASP A 590 40.26 11.48 -20.32
CA ASP A 590 39.39 10.30 -20.32
C ASP A 590 39.66 9.39 -19.11
N ALA A 591 40.93 9.19 -18.73
CA ALA A 591 41.29 8.44 -17.53
C ALA A 591 40.79 9.15 -16.26
N ALA A 592 40.92 10.47 -16.19
CA ALA A 592 40.39 11.27 -15.08
C ALA A 592 38.86 11.17 -14.95
N SER A 593 38.14 11.18 -16.08
CA SER A 593 36.68 11.02 -16.09
C SER A 593 36.25 9.61 -15.65
N LYS A 594 37.03 8.58 -15.99
CA LYS A 594 36.78 7.23 -15.50
C LYS A 594 37.03 7.14 -14.00
N ILE A 595 38.17 7.62 -13.51
CA ILE A 595 38.49 7.63 -12.07
C ILE A 595 37.41 8.40 -11.28
N GLU A 596 36.92 9.52 -11.82
CA GLU A 596 35.83 10.31 -11.22
C GLU A 596 34.58 9.45 -10.92
N SER A 597 34.22 8.52 -11.82
CA SER A 597 33.03 7.66 -11.66
C SER A 597 33.09 6.71 -10.46
N TYR A 598 34.28 6.37 -9.97
CA TYR A 598 34.50 5.49 -8.83
C TYR A 598 34.42 6.24 -7.48
N LEU A 599 34.53 7.57 -7.48
CA LEU A 599 34.58 8.36 -6.24
C LEU A 599 33.27 8.35 -5.45
N PRO A 600 32.07 8.53 -6.06
CA PRO A 600 30.82 8.47 -5.31
C PRO A 600 30.58 7.13 -4.58
N PRO A 601 30.68 5.95 -5.23
CA PRO A 601 30.46 4.67 -4.57
C PRO A 601 31.56 4.33 -3.54
N LEU A 602 32.83 4.71 -3.80
CA LEU A 602 33.90 4.58 -2.80
C LEU A 602 33.61 5.44 -1.56
N ALA A 603 33.20 6.69 -1.73
CA ALA A 603 32.85 7.53 -0.60
C ALA A 603 31.64 6.98 0.17
N ALA A 604 30.65 6.40 -0.51
CA ALA A 604 29.42 5.89 0.10
C ALA A 604 29.66 4.71 1.05
N VAL A 605 30.64 3.83 0.77
CA VAL A 605 30.94 2.69 1.64
C VAL A 605 31.68 3.08 2.94
N LEU A 606 32.32 4.25 2.96
CA LEU A 606 33.16 4.72 4.07
C LEU A 606 32.33 5.49 5.12
N PRO A 607 32.78 5.62 6.38
CA PRO A 607 32.05 6.36 7.41
C PRO A 607 31.77 7.82 7.00
N PRO A 608 30.60 8.38 7.36
CA PRO A 608 30.33 9.80 7.16
C PRO A 608 31.26 10.67 8.01
N ILE A 609 31.46 11.92 7.61
CA ILE A 609 32.42 12.85 8.26
C ILE A 609 32.00 13.17 9.70
N GLU A 610 30.72 13.08 10.02
CA GLU A 610 30.20 13.31 11.36
C GLU A 610 30.46 12.13 12.32
N SER A 611 30.86 10.97 11.79
CA SER A 611 31.18 9.77 12.57
C SER A 611 32.69 9.64 12.80
N PRO A 612 33.15 8.92 13.83
CA PRO A 612 34.59 8.71 14.02
C PRO A 612 35.19 7.96 12.82
N PRO A 613 36.43 8.28 12.42
CA PRO A 613 37.10 7.62 11.31
C PRO A 613 37.33 6.14 11.61
N ASP A 614 36.97 5.28 10.66
CA ASP A 614 37.16 3.83 10.72
C ASP A 614 38.44 3.46 9.96
N ILE A 615 39.59 3.70 10.60
CA ILE A 615 40.90 3.54 9.98
C ILE A 615 41.10 2.06 9.60
N PRO A 616 41.32 1.73 8.31
CA PRO A 616 41.57 0.37 7.89
C PRO A 616 42.80 -0.20 8.61
N THR A 617 42.63 -1.30 9.34
CA THR A 617 43.76 -1.99 10.01
C THR A 617 44.50 -2.95 9.09
N ASP A 618 43.89 -3.30 7.96
CA ASP A 618 44.48 -4.20 6.97
C ASP A 618 45.54 -3.47 6.12
N LYS A 619 46.78 -3.95 6.20
CA LYS A 619 47.92 -3.33 5.54
C LYS A 619 47.77 -3.29 4.02
N ASP A 620 47.20 -4.32 3.43
CA ASP A 620 47.05 -4.41 1.98
C ASP A 620 46.06 -3.36 1.47
N ILE A 621 44.96 -3.14 2.21
CA ILE A 621 43.97 -2.10 1.90
C ILE A 621 44.57 -0.70 2.08
N VAL A 622 45.36 -0.48 3.13
CA VAL A 622 46.06 0.79 3.36
C VAL A 622 47.00 1.11 2.20
N ASP A 623 47.74 0.14 1.70
CA ASP A 623 48.65 0.34 0.57
C ASP A 623 47.87 0.63 -0.73
N LEU A 624 46.73 -0.05 -0.97
CA LEU A 624 45.82 0.29 -2.08
C LEU A 624 45.25 1.71 -1.99
N PHE A 625 44.94 2.21 -0.81
CA PHE A 625 44.50 3.60 -0.64
C PHE A 625 45.59 4.61 -1.02
N LYS A 626 46.86 4.35 -0.63
CA LYS A 626 47.98 5.21 -0.99
C LYS A 626 48.18 5.25 -2.51
N ASP A 627 48.14 4.08 -3.16
CA ASP A 627 48.31 3.96 -4.60
C ASP A 627 47.15 4.61 -5.37
N ALA A 628 45.91 4.50 -4.85
CA ALA A 628 44.76 5.20 -5.41
C ALA A 628 44.89 6.73 -5.26
N TRP A 629 45.36 7.23 -4.11
CA TRP A 629 45.62 8.66 -3.89
C TRP A 629 46.71 9.21 -4.82
N TYR A 630 47.78 8.44 -5.02
CA TYR A 630 48.83 8.79 -5.98
C TYR A 630 48.27 8.90 -7.40
N ASN A 631 47.46 7.92 -7.83
CA ASN A 631 46.81 7.94 -9.14
C ASN A 631 45.85 9.12 -9.31
N LEU A 632 45.06 9.46 -8.29
CA LEU A 632 44.20 10.64 -8.30
C LEU A 632 45.03 11.92 -8.55
N CYS A 633 46.16 12.07 -7.86
CA CYS A 633 47.04 13.24 -8.05
C CYS A 633 47.61 13.30 -9.48
N CYS A 634 48.08 12.16 -10.01
CA CYS A 634 48.64 12.06 -11.37
C CYS A 634 47.60 12.40 -12.46
N HIS A 635 46.32 12.10 -12.24
CA HIS A 635 45.23 12.32 -13.21
C HIS A 635 44.41 13.59 -12.94
N GLY A 636 44.98 14.59 -12.25
CA GLY A 636 44.44 15.96 -12.22
C GLY A 636 43.56 16.30 -11.01
N PHE A 637 43.48 15.44 -9.99
CA PHE A 637 42.81 15.73 -8.72
C PHE A 637 43.73 16.45 -7.71
N ALA A 638 44.57 17.36 -8.20
CA ALA A 638 45.46 18.17 -7.36
C ALA A 638 44.68 19.19 -6.50
N PHE A 639 45.34 19.73 -5.48
CA PHE A 639 44.79 20.79 -4.64
C PHE A 639 44.32 21.98 -5.50
N ASP A 640 43.11 22.48 -5.22
CA ASP A 640 42.45 23.57 -5.94
C ASP A 640 42.08 23.32 -7.43
N SER A 641 42.27 22.11 -7.94
CA SER A 641 41.87 21.77 -9.32
C SER A 641 40.34 21.78 -9.49
N PRO A 642 39.82 22.01 -10.71
CA PRO A 642 38.38 21.99 -10.97
C PRO A 642 37.74 20.62 -10.67
N LEU A 643 38.46 19.52 -10.91
CA LEU A 643 38.01 18.16 -10.60
C LEU A 643 37.89 17.92 -9.10
N THR A 644 38.85 18.44 -8.32
CA THR A 644 38.83 18.39 -6.85
C THR A 644 37.67 19.20 -6.28
N LYS A 645 37.39 20.40 -6.83
CA LYS A 645 36.25 21.23 -6.41
C LYS A 645 34.92 20.56 -6.71
N LYS A 646 34.79 19.93 -7.88
CA LYS A 646 33.59 19.18 -8.28
C LYS A 646 33.32 17.99 -7.34
N ASN A 647 34.36 17.23 -6.98
CA ASN A 647 34.25 16.01 -6.17
C ASN A 647 34.59 16.19 -4.69
N TYR A 648 34.62 17.42 -4.20
CA TYR A 648 35.15 17.76 -2.87
C TYR A 648 34.53 16.94 -1.75
N ARG A 649 33.19 16.75 -1.77
CA ARG A 649 32.48 15.98 -0.73
C ARG A 649 32.90 14.51 -0.69
N HIS A 650 33.07 13.88 -1.85
CA HIS A 650 33.47 12.48 -1.94
C HIS A 650 34.92 12.31 -1.49
N LEU A 651 35.83 13.17 -1.99
CA LEU A 651 37.24 13.18 -1.62
C LEU A 651 37.45 13.46 -0.12
N LEU A 652 36.66 14.36 0.46
CA LEU A 652 36.71 14.67 1.89
C LEU A 652 36.31 13.48 2.75
N ARG A 653 35.25 12.74 2.37
CA ARG A 653 34.83 11.52 3.07
C ARG A 653 35.88 10.40 2.96
N ILE A 654 36.51 10.26 1.79
CA ILE A 654 37.62 9.31 1.59
C ILE A 654 38.81 9.68 2.48
N ALA A 655 39.22 10.96 2.47
CA ALA A 655 40.32 11.46 3.28
C ALA A 655 40.02 11.42 4.79
N HIS A 656 38.75 11.49 5.21
CA HIS A 656 38.39 11.38 6.61
C HIS A 656 38.69 9.98 7.18
N THR A 657 38.61 8.94 6.35
CA THR A 657 38.69 7.55 6.80
C THR A 657 40.13 7.04 6.89
N HIS A 658 41.11 7.81 6.39
CA HIS A 658 42.53 7.44 6.32
C HIS A 658 43.43 8.56 6.84
#